data_AF-A0A1E3NJY8-F1
#
_entry.id   AF-A0A1E3NJY8-F1
#
_cell.length_a   1.000
_cell.length_b   1.000
_cell.length_c   1.000
_cell.angle_alpha   90.00
_cell.angle_beta   90.00
_cell.angle_gamma   90.00
#
_symmetry.space_group_name_H-M   'P 1'
#
loop_
_entity.id
_entity.type
_entity.pdbx_description
1 polymer ?
#
loop_
_entity_poly.entity_id
_entity_poly.type
_entity_poly.pdbx_seq_one_letter_code
_entity_poly.pdbx_strand_id
1 'polypeptide(L)'
;TKIKENNVYKNFFQSFEKMKKDSENKARITSFEEQKSFKQVFDYLSKESNKIGVVKSLETFVNFQSPLQQQQQQQSAEDPNVSSKLSFFSTASGPINLETQYKNKAEARKKFIEALSPTLKYINTDIQKSSQMFDYVKINIIEAFLQNLNAKSGKAKTGSSTGLGRKGNKMRCSIEEIKQQSTSTPQHPVVDIQTLPILLKFCLNSLTFDFNSISTSLLLIDYIKNHESIELYGFGLNIDCYNAILIQVWSKTENLNMVGSLIDELKINAIQPDLYTFKILAKIYLHCMRVNDGLGSEPYIIWNDSSNEQHPMIITQNQFYREFERICKMSLTHSTCRLAIFVSCFNIDAICSSKMLSEYLKKQFIVFQLIPVVGYIDMKEKFMKLDSDIMNVILIGCGATADLESFLEIDFTEYLSSDMSAEEAQRLVSLGRLNEVKLTRKIYVVDGHRPWNLDNLYGSPMICCLDDNSAAELNTEKEAFYYLINIPADLAGDDDEEEEEEELDLEDSLDRKRNRNEHKESNRKKRKRLIDEHQETLESYYQQGSTISVPSSHQIYDLLSTLGEISIDFLWFAVIGSRSLRDVYHRVYDMVYPGLKNEMQRLQSENDSFSMRNDQASRSNGLNGSASSSSLLDFNVSKRADNTGLQSCKEYTLFLLHHWTLYDAFFYSDYVNSKCHLYSNDGRRLLKTMFARMGISLIQANQNWHYLDLDLKKKLDGLILREVGKFNLTEVIIDGFRRNYGFHGSISSGDYVEAVQALLEHAMPQPYENGKSKPILNNGRRRKNEGKKHDSGTKNEQFIAGFWRAYDALNNYESVIRGMEIAKFQQQFIFEKGSEIIQKGMVKTQSKFKVVILNESFTTNSSITRSNFNDSTFNKSASSLKDDRVVDIKTFGNGASMFQNPLILTKLGNWILNVQADLDEGLLPLLIGAYNSETSTYLICGLPKRRKQSKNNKVKQQKVILNAFSVLFEKVTQEISIQARMDSFQSAIIELRKEDLTKFLDGLT
;
A
#
# COMPACT_ATOMS: atom_id res chain seq x y z
N THR A 1 64.68 -11.93 -18.31
CA THR A 1 63.82 -11.33 -19.35
C THR A 1 62.53 -10.82 -18.72
N LYS A 2 62.61 -9.69 -18.00
CA LYS A 2 61.47 -9.06 -17.30
C LYS A 2 61.07 -7.73 -17.99
N ILE A 3 60.98 -7.75 -19.31
CA ILE A 3 60.22 -6.77 -20.07
C ILE A 3 59.11 -7.57 -20.76
N LYS A 4 57.95 -7.61 -20.11
CA LYS A 4 56.68 -7.57 -20.82
C LYS A 4 55.97 -6.31 -20.36
N GLU A 5 56.53 -5.17 -20.76
CA GLU A 5 55.69 -3.99 -20.99
C GLU A 5 54.48 -4.46 -21.83
N ASN A 6 53.28 -4.06 -21.38
CA ASN A 6 51.96 -4.26 -21.98
C ASN A 6 51.07 -5.46 -21.64
N ASN A 7 51.47 -6.49 -20.90
CA ASN A 7 50.55 -7.64 -20.71
C ASN A 7 50.09 -7.97 -19.29
N VAL A 8 50.67 -7.47 -18.19
CA VAL A 8 50.21 -7.87 -16.85
C VAL A 8 48.93 -7.11 -16.41
N TYR A 9 48.80 -5.83 -16.74
CA TYR A 9 47.54 -5.09 -16.58
C TYR A 9 46.44 -5.60 -17.53
N LYS A 10 46.83 -6.13 -18.70
CA LYS A 10 45.95 -6.83 -19.64
C LYS A 10 45.58 -8.23 -19.15
N ASN A 11 46.48 -8.91 -18.44
CA ASN A 11 46.22 -10.19 -17.79
C ASN A 11 45.17 -10.06 -16.68
N PHE A 12 44.97 -8.89 -16.06
CA PHE A 12 43.82 -8.67 -15.17
C PHE A 12 42.47 -8.71 -15.92
N PHE A 13 42.46 -8.35 -17.21
CA PHE A 13 41.30 -8.47 -18.11
C PHE A 13 41.20 -9.86 -18.77
N GLN A 14 42.28 -10.64 -18.88
CA GLN A 14 42.23 -12.03 -19.36
C GLN A 14 41.98 -13.04 -18.22
N SER A 15 42.47 -12.76 -17.01
CA SER A 15 42.11 -13.49 -15.79
C SER A 15 40.65 -13.30 -15.43
N PHE A 16 40.00 -12.25 -15.97
CA PHE A 16 38.57 -12.01 -15.85
C PHE A 16 37.73 -13.02 -16.65
N GLU A 17 38.12 -13.43 -17.87
CA GLU A 17 37.42 -14.52 -18.58
C GLU A 17 37.59 -15.87 -17.88
N LYS A 18 38.75 -16.07 -17.24
CA LYS A 18 39.05 -17.28 -16.47
C LYS A 18 38.29 -17.31 -15.13
N MET A 19 38.24 -16.19 -14.40
CA MET A 19 37.41 -16.01 -13.20
C MET A 19 35.92 -16.08 -13.51
N LYS A 20 35.46 -15.60 -14.68
CA LYS A 20 34.07 -15.73 -15.12
C LYS A 20 33.64 -17.21 -15.15
N LYS A 21 34.51 -18.10 -15.66
CA LYS A 21 34.29 -19.55 -15.64
C LYS A 21 34.37 -20.17 -14.24
N ASP A 22 35.27 -19.70 -13.39
CA ASP A 22 35.43 -20.23 -12.02
C ASP A 22 34.37 -19.68 -11.02
N SER A 23 33.64 -18.62 -11.38
CA SER A 23 32.67 -17.91 -10.52
C SER A 23 31.28 -18.57 -10.41
N GLU A 24 31.01 -19.61 -11.18
CA GLU A 24 29.73 -20.32 -11.20
C GLU A 24 29.41 -21.03 -9.86
N ASN A 25 30.39 -21.24 -8.98
CA ASN A 25 30.26 -22.17 -7.84
C ASN A 25 30.47 -21.61 -6.41
N LYS A 26 30.45 -20.29 -6.16
CA LYS A 26 30.56 -19.76 -4.76
C LYS A 26 29.30 -19.04 -4.29
N ALA A 27 29.01 -19.05 -2.99
CA ALA A 27 27.76 -18.52 -2.39
C ALA A 27 27.68 -16.98 -2.32
N ARG A 28 26.44 -16.45 -2.16
CA ARG A 28 26.09 -15.03 -1.96
C ARG A 28 26.51 -14.54 -0.56
N ILE A 29 26.80 -13.24 -0.46
CA ILE A 29 27.22 -12.53 0.76
C ILE A 29 26.06 -12.45 1.78
N THR A 30 26.31 -12.73 3.07
CA THR A 30 25.28 -12.85 4.12
C THR A 30 25.46 -11.92 5.33
N SER A 31 26.55 -11.14 5.45
CA SER A 31 26.86 -10.35 6.66
C SER A 31 26.34 -8.90 6.62
N PHE A 32 25.74 -8.46 7.73
CA PHE A 32 25.26 -7.10 7.97
C PHE A 32 26.37 -6.04 7.96
N GLU A 33 27.58 -6.39 8.41
CA GLU A 33 28.72 -5.46 8.40
C GLU A 33 29.20 -5.16 6.97
N GLU A 34 29.13 -6.16 6.10
CA GLU A 34 29.47 -6.02 4.68
C GLU A 34 28.44 -5.14 3.95
N GLN A 35 27.16 -5.20 4.33
CA GLN A 35 26.11 -4.31 3.82
C GLN A 35 26.31 -2.84 4.25
N LYS A 36 26.81 -2.61 5.47
CA LYS A 36 27.12 -1.26 5.97
C LYS A 36 28.30 -0.64 5.22
N SER A 37 29.39 -1.39 5.07
CA SER A 37 30.55 -0.97 4.29
C SER A 37 30.19 -0.75 2.82
N PHE A 38 29.31 -1.58 2.26
CA PHE A 38 28.76 -1.42 0.92
C PHE A 38 27.97 -0.10 0.75
N LYS A 39 27.12 0.25 1.73
CA LYS A 39 26.38 1.52 1.75
C LYS A 39 27.30 2.74 1.82
N GLN A 40 28.39 2.65 2.59
CA GLN A 40 29.38 3.74 2.70
C GLN A 40 30.12 4.01 1.37
N VAL A 41 30.55 2.97 0.66
CA VAL A 41 31.17 3.11 -0.68
C VAL A 41 30.17 3.74 -1.65
N PHE A 42 28.91 3.36 -1.58
CA PHE A 42 27.85 3.86 -2.45
C PHE A 42 27.48 5.33 -2.18
N ASP A 43 27.34 5.73 -0.93
CA ASP A 43 27.05 7.12 -0.53
C ASP A 43 28.17 8.08 -0.96
N TYR A 44 29.42 7.59 -0.98
CA TYR A 44 30.58 8.34 -1.48
C TYR A 44 30.53 8.56 -2.99
N LEU A 45 30.17 7.52 -3.76
CA LEU A 45 30.02 7.60 -5.22
C LEU A 45 28.88 8.54 -5.63
N SER A 46 27.76 8.49 -4.91
CA SER A 46 26.56 9.28 -5.19
C SER A 46 26.81 10.79 -5.03
N LYS A 47 27.50 11.21 -3.96
CA LYS A 47 27.73 12.65 -3.67
C LYS A 47 28.71 13.36 -4.60
N GLU A 48 29.67 12.64 -5.19
CA GLU A 48 30.66 13.21 -6.12
C GLU A 48 30.20 13.20 -7.59
N SER A 49 29.09 12.51 -7.91
CA SER A 49 28.57 12.30 -9.28
C SER A 49 28.02 13.56 -9.98
N ASN A 50 27.83 14.66 -9.25
CA ASN A 50 27.43 15.97 -9.81
C ASN A 50 28.48 16.63 -10.71
N LYS A 51 29.64 16.00 -10.95
CA LYS A 51 30.65 16.44 -11.92
C LYS A 51 30.41 15.76 -13.28
N ILE A 52 29.93 16.55 -14.25
CA ILE A 52 29.45 16.22 -15.61
C ILE A 52 30.33 15.24 -16.44
N GLY A 53 31.59 14.98 -16.06
CA GLY A 53 32.49 14.06 -16.77
C GLY A 53 32.47 12.59 -16.31
N VAL A 54 32.00 12.28 -15.10
CA VAL A 54 32.09 10.91 -14.53
C VAL A 54 31.01 9.98 -15.11
N VAL A 55 29.79 10.50 -15.28
CA VAL A 55 28.63 9.74 -15.77
C VAL A 55 28.87 9.28 -17.22
N LYS A 56 29.24 10.19 -18.13
CA LYS A 56 29.52 9.89 -19.55
C LYS A 56 30.60 8.82 -19.78
N SER A 57 31.62 8.77 -18.93
CA SER A 57 32.71 7.78 -19.00
C SER A 57 32.35 6.43 -18.36
N LEU A 58 31.39 6.39 -17.42
CA LEU A 58 30.84 5.17 -16.83
C LEU A 58 29.76 4.54 -17.73
N GLU A 59 29.00 5.37 -18.46
CA GLU A 59 28.04 5.00 -19.52
C GLU A 59 28.64 4.16 -20.65
N THR A 60 29.93 4.33 -20.93
CA THR A 60 30.63 3.52 -21.96
C THR A 60 31.10 2.15 -21.45
N PHE A 61 31.17 1.97 -20.12
CA PHE A 61 31.77 0.79 -19.49
C PHE A 61 30.74 -0.19 -18.94
N VAL A 62 29.60 0.33 -18.52
CA VAL A 62 28.36 -0.37 -18.18
C VAL A 62 27.37 0.23 -19.16
N ASN A 63 26.58 -0.56 -19.90
CA ASN A 63 25.55 -0.10 -20.86
C ASN A 63 24.47 0.75 -20.13
N PHE A 64 24.88 1.91 -19.65
CA PHE A 64 24.17 2.82 -18.78
C PHE A 64 24.01 4.04 -19.66
N GLN A 65 22.77 4.45 -19.94
CA GLN A 65 22.50 5.68 -20.65
C GLN A 65 22.13 6.74 -19.61
N SER A 66 22.80 7.91 -19.62
CA SER A 66 22.27 9.02 -18.82
C SER A 66 21.07 9.67 -19.51
N PRO A 67 20.13 10.23 -18.71
CA PRO A 67 18.97 10.96 -19.23
C PRO A 67 19.31 12.14 -20.16
N LEU A 68 20.52 12.69 -20.06
CA LEU A 68 21.00 13.83 -20.86
C LEU A 68 21.29 13.48 -22.33
N GLN A 69 21.58 12.22 -22.67
CA GLN A 69 21.80 11.81 -24.06
C GLN A 69 20.51 11.50 -24.81
N GLN A 70 19.44 11.07 -24.10
CA GLN A 70 18.12 10.90 -24.71
C GLN A 70 17.50 12.26 -25.10
N GLN A 71 17.81 13.33 -24.35
CA GLN A 71 17.39 14.69 -24.71
C GLN A 71 18.17 15.30 -25.88
N GLN A 72 19.44 14.94 -26.11
CA GLN A 72 20.24 15.51 -27.21
C GLN A 72 20.06 14.81 -28.55
N GLN A 73 19.56 13.57 -28.59
CA GLN A 73 19.21 12.91 -29.85
C GLN A 73 17.87 13.40 -30.43
N GLN A 74 17.01 14.05 -29.64
CA GLN A 74 15.79 14.70 -30.13
C GLN A 74 15.99 16.16 -30.57
N GLN A 75 17.09 16.82 -30.17
CA GLN A 75 17.34 18.24 -30.51
C GLN A 75 18.25 18.46 -31.73
N SER A 76 18.54 17.44 -32.53
CA SER A 76 19.35 17.58 -33.77
C SER A 76 18.54 17.37 -35.05
N ALA A 77 17.26 17.78 -35.04
CA ALA A 77 16.41 17.77 -36.24
C ALA A 77 15.79 19.14 -36.60
N GLU A 78 16.01 20.22 -35.84
CA GLU A 78 15.41 21.52 -36.14
C GLU A 78 16.43 22.68 -36.04
N ASP A 79 16.82 23.14 -37.23
CA ASP A 79 17.45 24.40 -37.64
C ASP A 79 18.94 24.78 -37.37
N PRO A 80 19.71 25.07 -38.45
CA PRO A 80 21.05 25.63 -38.40
C PRO A 80 21.01 27.16 -38.55
N ASN A 81 21.75 27.87 -37.68
CA ASN A 81 22.03 29.33 -37.68
C ASN A 81 21.18 30.20 -36.75
N VAL A 82 21.47 30.17 -35.44
CA VAL A 82 21.63 31.43 -34.67
C VAL A 82 22.76 31.27 -33.66
N SER A 83 23.90 31.89 -33.97
CA SER A 83 24.99 32.16 -33.04
C SER A 83 24.74 33.52 -32.36
N SER A 84 24.61 33.54 -31.04
CA SER A 84 25.40 34.36 -30.10
C SER A 84 24.65 34.85 -28.85
N LYS A 85 25.14 34.35 -27.69
CA LYS A 85 25.33 35.02 -26.39
C LYS A 85 24.15 35.69 -25.68
N LEU A 86 23.78 35.09 -24.53
CA LEU A 86 23.84 35.82 -23.25
C LEU A 86 24.20 34.87 -22.09
N SER A 87 25.18 35.34 -21.32
CA SER A 87 25.98 34.66 -20.32
C SER A 87 25.42 34.84 -18.92
N PHE A 88 25.23 33.75 -18.16
CA PHE A 88 24.97 33.83 -16.71
C PHE A 88 25.97 33.08 -15.83
N PHE A 89 27.05 32.50 -16.38
CA PHE A 89 28.11 31.88 -15.58
C PHE A 89 29.50 32.38 -15.98
N SER A 90 29.87 33.55 -15.46
CA SER A 90 31.23 34.04 -15.49
C SER A 90 31.68 34.48 -14.10
N THR A 91 32.04 33.52 -13.25
CA THR A 91 33.07 33.69 -12.21
C THR A 91 33.57 32.32 -11.74
N ALA A 92 34.84 32.04 -12.06
CA ALA A 92 35.72 30.98 -11.57
C ALA A 92 35.37 29.49 -11.88
N SER A 93 36.18 28.90 -12.77
CA SER A 93 36.29 27.49 -13.21
C SER A 93 35.09 26.89 -13.97
N GLY A 94 35.24 26.81 -15.30
CA GLY A 94 34.29 26.12 -16.20
C GLY A 94 34.20 24.60 -15.96
N PRO A 95 33.33 23.89 -16.72
CA PRO A 95 33.05 22.48 -16.50
C PRO A 95 34.33 21.66 -16.69
N ILE A 96 34.78 21.04 -15.60
CA ILE A 96 35.98 20.22 -15.58
C ILE A 96 35.72 18.95 -16.39
N ASN A 97 36.26 18.87 -17.61
CA ASN A 97 36.30 17.62 -18.37
C ASN A 97 37.34 16.68 -17.71
N LEU A 98 36.90 15.91 -16.71
CA LEU A 98 37.72 14.99 -15.93
C LEU A 98 38.50 13.99 -16.80
N GLU A 99 37.95 13.59 -17.94
CA GLU A 99 38.60 12.67 -18.87
C GLU A 99 39.79 13.34 -19.57
N THR A 100 39.65 14.61 -19.97
CA THR A 100 40.73 15.39 -20.57
C THR A 100 41.82 15.71 -19.53
N GLN A 101 41.44 16.04 -18.30
CA GLN A 101 42.40 16.19 -17.20
C GLN A 101 43.14 14.88 -16.88
N TYR A 102 42.44 13.74 -16.88
CA TYR A 102 43.04 12.43 -16.67
C TYR A 102 44.04 12.09 -17.79
N LYS A 103 43.67 12.28 -19.06
CA LYS A 103 44.57 12.07 -20.22
C LYS A 103 45.81 12.98 -20.14
N ASN A 104 45.64 14.26 -19.88
CA ASN A 104 46.75 15.21 -19.73
C ASN A 104 47.66 14.85 -18.55
N LYS A 105 47.11 14.42 -17.41
CA LYS A 105 47.86 13.96 -16.23
C LYS A 105 48.61 12.65 -16.52
N ALA A 106 48.00 11.73 -17.27
CA ALA A 106 48.60 10.47 -17.69
C ALA A 106 49.75 10.70 -18.69
N GLU A 107 49.58 11.60 -19.67
CA GLU A 107 50.62 11.97 -20.63
C GLU A 107 51.81 12.67 -19.96
N ALA A 108 51.55 13.60 -19.04
CA ALA A 108 52.60 14.26 -18.26
C ALA A 108 53.41 13.23 -17.46
N ARG A 109 52.76 12.23 -16.86
CA ARG A 109 53.41 11.15 -16.11
C ARG A 109 54.19 10.19 -16.98
N LYS A 110 53.72 9.91 -18.20
CA LYS A 110 54.41 9.03 -19.15
C LYS A 110 55.83 9.55 -19.42
N LYS A 111 56.01 10.86 -19.56
CA LYS A 111 57.32 11.50 -19.73
C LYS A 111 58.27 11.26 -18.55
N PHE A 112 57.75 11.28 -17.32
CA PHE A 112 58.54 10.98 -16.12
C PHE A 112 58.87 9.48 -15.99
N ILE A 113 57.94 8.60 -16.36
CA ILE A 113 58.16 7.14 -16.36
C ILE A 113 59.22 6.77 -17.41
N GLU A 114 59.20 7.39 -18.59
CA GLU A 114 60.22 7.20 -19.63
C GLU A 114 61.61 7.68 -19.15
N ALA A 115 61.67 8.82 -18.44
CA ALA A 115 62.91 9.32 -17.86
C ALA A 115 63.47 8.41 -16.73
N LEU A 116 62.59 7.74 -15.97
CA LEU A 116 62.94 6.81 -14.88
C LEU A 116 63.11 5.36 -15.35
N SER A 117 62.93 5.06 -16.64
CA SER A 117 62.95 3.68 -17.18
C SER A 117 64.20 2.87 -16.78
N PRO A 118 65.43 3.41 -16.80
CA PRO A 118 66.61 2.68 -16.33
C PRO A 118 66.55 2.28 -14.85
N THR A 119 66.07 3.17 -13.97
CA THR A 119 65.88 2.87 -12.54
C THR A 119 64.75 1.86 -12.32
N LEU A 120 63.64 1.97 -13.04
CA LEU A 120 62.54 1.00 -12.94
C LEU A 120 62.97 -0.40 -13.40
N LYS A 121 63.85 -0.49 -14.41
CA LYS A 121 64.46 -1.75 -14.83
C LYS A 121 65.34 -2.34 -13.72
N TYR A 122 66.20 -1.53 -13.10
CA TYR A 122 67.02 -1.94 -11.95
C TYR A 122 66.17 -2.51 -10.80
N ILE A 123 65.12 -1.79 -10.39
CA ILE A 123 64.20 -2.23 -9.32
C ILE A 123 63.60 -3.61 -9.64
N ASN A 124 63.33 -3.89 -10.91
CA ASN A 124 62.73 -5.16 -11.34
C ASN A 124 63.76 -6.31 -11.50
N THR A 125 65.02 -6.00 -11.84
CA THR A 125 66.07 -7.00 -12.11
C THR A 125 66.88 -7.38 -10.88
N ASP A 126 67.21 -6.42 -10.02
CA ASP A 126 68.22 -6.59 -8.97
C ASP A 126 67.61 -6.84 -7.59
N ILE A 127 66.37 -6.42 -7.35
CA ILE A 127 65.66 -6.69 -6.09
C ILE A 127 64.92 -8.03 -6.20
N GLN A 128 65.29 -9.00 -5.36
CA GLN A 128 64.79 -10.39 -5.45
C GLN A 128 63.95 -10.82 -4.23
N LYS A 129 63.97 -10.06 -3.12
CA LYS A 129 63.19 -10.36 -1.91
C LYS A 129 62.32 -9.18 -1.48
N SER A 130 61.17 -9.47 -0.86
CA SER A 130 60.27 -8.45 -0.30
C SER A 130 60.92 -7.60 0.79
N SER A 131 61.80 -8.18 1.61
CA SER A 131 62.57 -7.44 2.64
C SER A 131 63.55 -6.45 2.00
N GLN A 132 64.23 -6.84 0.92
CA GLN A 132 65.14 -5.97 0.18
C GLN A 132 64.40 -4.81 -0.49
N MET A 133 63.18 -5.06 -0.99
CA MET A 133 62.32 -4.00 -1.53
C MET A 133 61.87 -3.02 -0.44
N PHE A 134 61.55 -3.51 0.75
CA PHE A 134 61.19 -2.68 1.89
C PHE A 134 62.37 -1.77 2.32
N ASP A 135 63.56 -2.34 2.46
CA ASP A 135 64.78 -1.59 2.81
C ASP A 135 65.15 -0.58 1.71
N TYR A 136 64.99 -0.95 0.45
CA TYR A 136 65.21 -0.06 -0.69
C TYR A 136 64.25 1.15 -0.67
N VAL A 137 62.96 0.93 -0.40
CA VAL A 137 62.01 2.04 -0.30
C VAL A 137 62.35 2.93 0.90
N LYS A 138 62.72 2.36 2.04
CA LYS A 138 63.06 3.12 3.24
C LYS A 138 64.32 3.97 3.05
N ILE A 139 65.41 3.38 2.59
CA ILE A 139 66.73 4.04 2.51
C ILE A 139 66.87 4.86 1.22
N ASN A 140 66.56 4.27 0.07
CA ASN A 140 66.87 4.89 -1.22
C ASN A 140 65.74 5.79 -1.76
N ILE A 141 64.52 5.66 -1.23
CA ILE A 141 63.38 6.49 -1.63
C ILE A 141 63.00 7.48 -0.54
N ILE A 142 62.65 7.00 0.66
CA ILE A 142 62.13 7.84 1.75
C ILE A 142 63.23 8.70 2.38
N GLU A 143 64.34 8.11 2.83
CA GLU A 143 65.45 8.88 3.43
C GLU A 143 66.09 9.83 2.42
N ALA A 144 66.24 9.41 1.15
CA ALA A 144 66.73 10.26 0.07
C ALA A 144 65.83 11.48 -0.17
N PHE A 145 64.49 11.33 -0.10
CA PHE A 145 63.55 12.44 -0.21
C PHE A 145 63.69 13.43 0.96
N LEU A 146 63.82 12.92 2.19
CA LEU A 146 63.97 13.73 3.39
C LEU A 146 65.32 14.48 3.43
N GLN A 147 66.39 13.87 2.95
CA GLN A 147 67.69 14.54 2.81
C GLN A 147 67.64 15.68 1.78
N ASN A 148 66.92 15.49 0.67
CA ASN A 148 66.76 16.51 -0.38
C ASN A 148 65.89 17.69 0.08
N LEU A 149 64.90 17.43 0.96
CA LEU A 149 64.12 18.45 1.67
C LEU A 149 64.99 19.29 2.62
N ASN A 150 65.81 18.64 3.44
CA ASN A 150 66.67 19.30 4.43
C ASN A 150 67.84 20.08 3.79
N ALA A 151 68.44 19.56 2.71
CA ALA A 151 69.54 20.23 2.02
C ALA A 151 69.15 21.58 1.39
N LYS A 152 67.87 21.77 1.03
CA LYS A 152 67.34 23.00 0.43
C LYS A 152 66.70 23.97 1.45
N SER A 153 66.45 23.54 2.70
CA SER A 153 65.96 24.40 3.78
C SER A 153 67.07 25.16 4.52
N GLY A 154 68.33 24.72 4.42
CA GLY A 154 69.50 25.31 5.10
C GLY A 154 70.01 26.67 4.56
N LYS A 155 69.42 27.24 3.50
CA LYS A 155 69.78 28.57 2.95
C LYS A 155 68.65 29.58 3.13
N ALA A 156 68.25 29.86 4.37
CA ALA A 156 67.40 31.00 4.72
C ALA A 156 67.56 31.40 6.20
N LYS A 157 68.68 32.02 6.55
CA LYS A 157 68.75 32.89 7.74
C LYS A 157 68.86 34.33 7.26
N THR A 158 67.73 35.04 7.28
CA THR A 158 67.54 36.49 7.55
C THR A 158 66.16 36.92 7.03
N GLY A 159 65.36 37.57 7.89
CA GLY A 159 64.24 38.45 7.47
C GLY A 159 62.81 37.91 7.49
N SER A 160 62.04 38.34 8.52
CA SER A 160 60.61 38.73 8.56
C SER A 160 59.53 38.10 7.65
N SER A 161 58.54 37.49 8.31
CA SER A 161 57.06 37.56 8.14
C SER A 161 56.36 37.45 6.76
N THR A 162 55.26 36.68 6.77
CA THR A 162 54.08 36.67 5.87
C THR A 162 54.15 35.96 4.50
N GLY A 163 53.18 35.06 4.23
CA GLY A 163 52.84 34.55 2.89
C GLY A 163 53.12 33.07 2.59
N LEU A 164 52.19 32.19 2.96
CA LEU A 164 52.10 30.80 2.45
C LEU A 164 51.65 30.82 0.98
N GLY A 165 52.59 30.97 0.03
CA GLY A 165 52.23 30.95 -1.40
C GLY A 165 53.37 30.84 -2.41
N ARG A 166 54.65 30.85 -2.00
CA ARG A 166 55.79 30.90 -2.94
C ARG A 166 56.97 29.98 -2.58
N LYS A 167 56.72 28.79 -2.02
CA LYS A 167 57.76 27.77 -1.77
C LYS A 167 57.78 26.58 -2.74
N GLY A 168 56.73 26.36 -3.54
CA GLY A 168 56.56 25.14 -4.37
C GLY A 168 57.41 25.03 -5.65
N ASN A 169 58.08 26.09 -6.10
CA ASN A 169 58.84 26.09 -7.36
C ASN A 169 60.33 25.72 -7.21
N LYS A 170 60.86 25.58 -5.98
CA LYS A 170 62.30 25.31 -5.74
C LYS A 170 62.66 23.82 -5.59
N MET A 171 61.67 22.94 -5.53
CA MET A 171 61.89 21.50 -5.32
C MET A 171 61.99 20.70 -6.62
N ARG A 172 61.33 21.17 -7.70
CA ARG A 172 61.17 20.48 -8.99
C ARG A 172 62.49 20.32 -9.76
N CYS A 173 62.96 19.10 -9.94
CA CYS A 173 64.06 18.79 -10.86
C CYS A 173 63.56 18.73 -12.32
N SER A 174 64.43 19.08 -13.28
CA SER A 174 64.09 19.00 -14.70
C SER A 174 64.06 17.55 -15.20
N ILE A 175 63.29 17.28 -16.25
CA ILE A 175 63.15 15.93 -16.83
C ILE A 175 64.49 15.40 -17.36
N GLU A 176 65.36 16.29 -17.85
CA GLU A 176 66.69 15.97 -18.37
C GLU A 176 67.65 15.53 -17.25
N GLU A 177 67.63 16.19 -16.10
CA GLU A 177 68.41 15.81 -14.90
C GLU A 177 67.98 14.44 -14.37
N ILE A 178 66.66 14.17 -14.32
CA ILE A 178 66.12 12.87 -13.90
C ILE A 178 66.60 11.75 -14.83
N LYS A 179 66.58 11.98 -16.15
CA LYS A 179 67.03 11.01 -17.15
C LYS A 179 68.55 10.76 -17.09
N GLN A 180 69.34 11.81 -16.90
CA GLN A 180 70.80 11.69 -16.75
C GLN A 180 71.16 10.89 -15.50
N GLN A 181 70.57 11.20 -14.35
CA GLN A 181 70.87 10.49 -13.10
C GLN A 181 70.32 9.05 -13.08
N SER A 182 69.16 8.80 -13.69
CA SER A 182 68.63 7.43 -13.86
C SER A 182 69.58 6.55 -14.69
N THR A 183 70.27 7.14 -15.68
CA THR A 183 71.25 6.43 -16.52
C THR A 183 72.60 6.23 -15.82
N SER A 184 73.05 7.23 -15.05
CA SER A 184 74.36 7.20 -14.37
C SER A 184 74.37 6.38 -13.08
N THR A 185 73.33 6.47 -12.24
CA THR A 185 73.23 5.75 -10.95
C THR A 185 71.83 5.18 -10.73
N PRO A 186 71.48 4.03 -11.35
CA PRO A 186 70.13 3.45 -11.28
C PRO A 186 69.67 3.07 -9.86
N GLN A 187 70.62 2.81 -8.95
CA GLN A 187 70.34 2.37 -7.57
C GLN A 187 69.82 3.51 -6.67
N HIS A 188 70.16 4.76 -6.99
CA HIS A 188 69.80 5.95 -6.22
C HIS A 188 69.02 6.93 -7.11
N PRO A 189 67.69 6.74 -7.25
CA PRO A 189 66.87 7.62 -8.08
C PRO A 189 66.79 9.04 -7.53
N VAL A 190 66.53 10.01 -8.40
CA VAL A 190 66.13 11.36 -7.97
C VAL A 190 64.73 11.29 -7.37
N VAL A 191 64.64 11.54 -6.07
CA VAL A 191 63.36 11.58 -5.35
C VAL A 191 63.00 13.02 -5.04
N ASP A 192 61.93 13.48 -5.68
CA ASP A 192 61.36 14.82 -5.61
C ASP A 192 59.83 14.71 -5.56
N ILE A 193 59.12 15.82 -5.34
CA ILE A 193 57.66 15.90 -5.20
C ILE A 193 56.92 15.13 -6.30
N GLN A 194 57.46 15.13 -7.53
CA GLN A 194 56.84 14.50 -8.70
C GLN A 194 57.24 13.04 -8.90
N THR A 195 58.45 12.63 -8.50
CA THR A 195 58.97 11.26 -8.72
C THR A 195 58.67 10.33 -7.55
N LEU A 196 58.55 10.85 -6.32
CA LEU A 196 58.25 10.08 -5.11
C LEU A 196 56.97 9.21 -5.26
N PRO A 197 55.81 9.73 -5.70
CA PRO A 197 54.59 8.92 -5.80
C PRO A 197 54.65 7.86 -6.89
N ILE A 198 55.39 8.15 -7.98
CA ILE A 198 55.55 7.23 -9.11
C ILE A 198 56.39 6.02 -8.67
N LEU A 199 57.49 6.27 -7.96
CA LEU A 199 58.36 5.23 -7.43
C LEU A 199 57.65 4.40 -6.34
N LEU A 200 56.96 5.06 -5.40
CA LEU A 200 56.16 4.37 -4.37
C LEU A 200 55.07 3.49 -4.99
N LYS A 201 54.31 4.00 -5.97
CA LYS A 201 53.30 3.22 -6.70
C LYS A 201 53.90 1.99 -7.37
N PHE A 202 55.08 2.12 -7.99
CA PHE A 202 55.76 1.00 -8.65
C PHE A 202 56.24 -0.05 -7.65
N CYS A 203 56.86 0.36 -6.54
CA CYS A 203 57.33 -0.54 -5.49
C CYS A 203 56.17 -1.27 -4.79
N LEU A 204 55.06 -0.58 -4.48
CA LEU A 204 53.86 -1.20 -3.89
C LEU A 204 53.23 -2.24 -4.83
N ASN A 205 53.14 -1.93 -6.12
CA ASN A 205 52.66 -2.89 -7.12
C ASN A 205 53.58 -4.11 -7.23
N SER A 206 54.90 -3.90 -7.22
CA SER A 206 55.88 -4.99 -7.27
C SER A 206 55.80 -5.88 -6.02
N LEU A 207 55.67 -5.30 -4.82
CA LEU A 207 55.44 -6.02 -3.55
C LEU A 207 54.20 -6.92 -3.59
N THR A 208 53.11 -6.44 -4.20
CA THR A 208 51.85 -7.18 -4.25
C THR A 208 51.80 -8.23 -5.37
N PHE A 209 52.31 -7.91 -6.57
CA PHE A 209 52.17 -8.75 -7.76
C PHE A 209 53.38 -9.64 -8.04
N ASP A 210 54.61 -9.17 -7.77
CA ASP A 210 55.82 -9.94 -8.03
C ASP A 210 56.28 -10.75 -6.80
N PHE A 211 56.14 -10.18 -5.60
CA PHE A 211 56.53 -10.85 -4.35
C PHE A 211 55.36 -11.47 -3.56
N ASN A 212 54.11 -11.22 -3.98
CA ASN A 212 52.88 -11.70 -3.34
C ASN A 212 52.80 -11.42 -1.81
N SER A 213 53.38 -10.30 -1.35
CA SER A 213 53.45 -9.93 0.07
C SER A 213 52.66 -8.66 0.35
N ILE A 214 51.35 -8.82 0.60
CA ILE A 214 50.47 -7.69 0.96
C ILE A 214 50.75 -7.15 2.36
N SER A 215 51.17 -8.00 3.30
CA SER A 215 51.53 -7.61 4.66
C SER A 215 52.70 -6.62 4.68
N THR A 216 53.72 -6.84 3.84
CA THR A 216 54.84 -5.89 3.69
C THR A 216 54.39 -4.57 3.07
N SER A 217 53.43 -4.59 2.15
CA SER A 217 52.86 -3.38 1.53
C SER A 217 52.07 -2.55 2.54
N LEU A 218 51.24 -3.20 3.38
CA LEU A 218 50.50 -2.55 4.46
C LEU A 218 51.43 -1.99 5.55
N LEU A 219 52.50 -2.73 5.90
CA LEU A 219 53.50 -2.27 6.88
C LEU A 219 54.28 -1.05 6.36
N LEU A 220 54.58 -1.00 5.06
CA LEU A 220 55.21 0.17 4.43
C LEU A 220 54.28 1.39 4.44
N ILE A 221 52.98 1.19 4.20
CA ILE A 221 51.98 2.26 4.26
C ILE A 221 51.83 2.77 5.69
N ASP A 222 51.77 1.87 6.67
CA ASP A 222 51.72 2.24 8.09
C ASP A 222 52.99 2.96 8.54
N TYR A 223 54.16 2.56 8.03
CA TYR A 223 55.42 3.26 8.24
C TYR A 223 55.41 4.70 7.69
N ILE A 224 54.86 4.91 6.49
CA ILE A 224 54.73 6.26 5.91
C ILE A 224 53.71 7.11 6.69
N LYS A 225 52.61 6.50 7.16
CA LYS A 225 51.58 7.15 7.99
C LYS A 225 52.11 7.62 9.34
N ASN A 226 52.93 6.80 9.99
CA ASN A 226 53.43 7.04 11.34
C ASN A 226 54.75 7.83 11.36
N HIS A 227 55.26 8.27 10.21
CA HIS A 227 56.51 9.02 10.11
C HIS A 227 56.34 10.47 10.56
N GLU A 228 57.34 11.05 11.23
CA GLU A 228 57.31 12.43 11.76
C GLU A 228 57.21 13.54 10.70
N SER A 229 57.37 13.21 9.41
CA SER A 229 57.42 14.20 8.33
C SER A 229 56.06 14.32 7.63
N ILE A 230 55.38 15.44 7.88
CA ILE A 230 54.09 15.79 7.26
C ILE A 230 54.23 15.89 5.73
N GLU A 231 55.39 16.33 5.24
CA GLU A 231 55.67 16.48 3.80
C GLU A 231 55.81 15.13 3.09
N LEU A 232 56.39 14.12 3.76
CA LEU A 232 56.46 12.75 3.24
C LEU A 232 55.06 12.15 3.09
N TYR A 233 54.21 12.31 4.10
CA TYR A 233 52.83 11.83 4.06
C TYR A 233 52.02 12.56 2.97
N GLY A 234 52.06 13.89 2.95
CA GLY A 234 51.29 14.71 2.03
C GLY A 234 51.69 14.59 0.56
N PHE A 235 52.98 14.40 0.26
CA PHE A 235 53.43 14.19 -1.12
C PHE A 235 53.51 12.72 -1.52
N GLY A 236 53.78 11.80 -0.60
CA GLY A 236 53.95 10.36 -0.89
C GLY A 236 52.63 9.60 -1.10
N LEU A 237 51.61 9.84 -0.28
CA LEU A 237 50.30 9.17 -0.37
C LEU A 237 49.31 10.02 -1.17
N ASN A 238 49.57 10.14 -2.47
CA ASN A 238 48.66 10.83 -3.39
C ASN A 238 47.54 9.89 -3.91
N ILE A 239 46.61 10.44 -4.69
CA ILE A 239 45.48 9.68 -5.26
C ILE A 239 45.90 8.44 -6.06
N ASP A 240 47.10 8.42 -6.67
CA ASP A 240 47.54 7.26 -7.45
C ASP A 240 48.04 6.12 -6.57
N CYS A 241 48.68 6.46 -5.46
CA CYS A 241 49.06 5.50 -4.43
C CYS A 241 47.81 4.90 -3.80
N TYR A 242 46.81 5.72 -3.44
CA TYR A 242 45.51 5.22 -2.95
C TYR A 242 44.79 4.34 -3.98
N ASN A 243 44.77 4.73 -5.26
CA ASN A 243 44.20 3.91 -6.32
C ASN A 243 44.91 2.55 -6.47
N ALA A 244 46.24 2.52 -6.32
CA ALA A 244 47.00 1.27 -6.32
C ALA A 244 46.67 0.41 -5.10
N ILE A 245 46.59 1.01 -3.92
CA ILE A 245 46.28 0.31 -2.66
C ILE A 245 44.86 -0.26 -2.69
N LEU A 246 43.86 0.50 -3.16
CA LEU A 246 42.48 0.02 -3.31
C LEU A 246 42.39 -1.23 -4.19
N ILE A 247 43.11 -1.24 -5.32
CA ILE A 247 43.19 -2.42 -6.21
C ILE A 247 43.86 -3.60 -5.50
N GLN A 248 44.97 -3.36 -4.80
CA GLN A 248 45.74 -4.39 -4.11
C GLN A 248 44.95 -5.04 -2.98
N VAL A 249 44.32 -4.23 -2.13
CA VAL A 249 43.45 -4.67 -1.04
C VAL A 249 42.29 -5.50 -1.57
N TRP A 250 41.57 -5.01 -2.58
CA TRP A 250 40.45 -5.75 -3.15
C TRP A 250 40.90 -7.06 -3.80
N SER A 251 41.92 -7.03 -4.65
CA SER A 251 42.36 -8.21 -5.42
C SER A 251 42.98 -9.34 -4.59
N LYS A 252 43.47 -9.06 -3.37
CA LYS A 252 44.12 -10.05 -2.50
C LYS A 252 43.31 -10.43 -1.27
N THR A 253 42.45 -9.53 -0.77
CA THR A 253 41.70 -9.76 0.47
C THR A 253 40.19 -9.84 0.28
N GLU A 254 39.65 -9.30 -0.83
CA GLU A 254 38.20 -9.17 -1.09
C GLU A 254 37.39 -8.56 0.08
N ASN A 255 38.07 -7.85 0.99
CA ASN A 255 37.46 -7.35 2.23
C ASN A 255 36.94 -5.93 2.04
N LEU A 256 35.60 -5.80 1.99
CA LEU A 256 34.91 -4.51 1.82
C LEU A 256 35.14 -3.53 2.98
N ASN A 257 35.38 -4.01 4.20
CA ASN A 257 35.62 -3.14 5.35
C ASN A 257 36.95 -2.39 5.20
N MET A 258 37.98 -3.08 4.70
CA MET A 258 39.29 -2.48 4.49
C MET A 258 39.27 -1.48 3.31
N VAL A 259 38.43 -1.74 2.29
CA VAL A 259 38.13 -0.77 1.22
C VAL A 259 37.40 0.46 1.76
N GLY A 260 36.40 0.26 2.64
CA GLY A 260 35.67 1.33 3.32
C GLY A 260 36.59 2.24 4.13
N SER A 261 37.48 1.67 4.95
CA SER A 261 38.45 2.45 5.75
C SER A 261 39.39 3.31 4.90
N LEU A 262 39.81 2.84 3.73
CA LEU A 262 40.64 3.62 2.80
C LEU A 262 39.88 4.79 2.16
N ILE A 263 38.58 4.62 1.91
CA ILE A 263 37.71 5.69 1.38
C ILE A 263 37.46 6.74 2.46
N ASP A 264 37.24 6.33 3.71
CA ASP A 264 37.14 7.26 4.85
C ASP A 264 38.45 8.04 5.04
N GLU A 265 39.60 7.40 4.86
CA GLU A 265 40.91 8.07 4.90
C GLU A 265 41.07 9.10 3.78
N LEU A 266 40.69 8.76 2.55
CA LEU A 266 40.66 9.71 1.42
C LEU A 266 39.81 10.94 1.73
N LYS A 267 38.66 10.74 2.38
CA LYS A 267 37.74 11.80 2.78
C LYS A 267 38.31 12.69 3.89
N ILE A 268 38.89 12.09 4.94
CA ILE A 268 39.52 12.83 6.05
C ILE A 268 40.67 13.69 5.52
N ASN A 269 41.44 13.17 4.54
CA ASN A 269 42.56 13.87 3.92
C ASN A 269 42.14 14.87 2.82
N ALA A 270 40.85 15.04 2.57
CA ALA A 270 40.30 15.91 1.52
C ALA A 270 40.90 15.66 0.11
N ILE A 271 41.30 14.42 -0.18
CA ILE A 271 41.87 14.04 -1.49
C ILE A 271 40.72 13.75 -2.45
N GLN A 272 40.60 14.56 -3.50
CA GLN A 272 39.55 14.39 -4.50
C GLN A 272 39.79 13.13 -5.36
N PRO A 273 38.79 12.24 -5.51
CA PRO A 273 38.84 11.09 -6.41
C PRO A 273 39.06 11.50 -7.86
N ASP A 274 39.84 10.70 -8.59
CA ASP A 274 39.95 10.85 -10.04
C ASP A 274 39.06 9.82 -10.76
N LEU A 275 38.92 9.98 -12.09
CA LEU A 275 38.13 9.07 -12.92
C LEU A 275 38.56 7.60 -12.75
N TYR A 276 39.82 7.35 -12.44
CA TYR A 276 40.35 6.01 -12.24
C TYR A 276 39.90 5.42 -10.89
N THR A 277 39.83 6.23 -9.83
CA THR A 277 39.22 5.85 -8.55
C THR A 277 37.78 5.38 -8.74
N PHE A 278 36.96 6.14 -9.47
CA PHE A 278 35.57 5.78 -9.76
C PHE A 278 35.45 4.46 -10.53
N LYS A 279 36.33 4.23 -11.52
CA LYS A 279 36.37 2.97 -12.27
C LYS A 279 36.71 1.76 -11.40
N ILE A 280 37.64 1.92 -10.45
CA ILE A 280 38.01 0.85 -9.51
C ILE A 280 36.81 0.50 -8.64
N LEU A 281 36.16 1.50 -8.03
CA LEU A 281 35.02 1.28 -7.14
C LEU A 281 33.80 0.69 -7.86
N ALA A 282 33.52 1.13 -9.09
CA ALA A 282 32.46 0.55 -9.92
C ALA A 282 32.73 -0.94 -10.24
N LYS A 283 33.99 -1.32 -10.46
CA LYS A 283 34.37 -2.72 -10.68
C LYS A 283 34.17 -3.59 -9.43
N ILE A 284 34.52 -3.05 -8.25
CA ILE A 284 34.27 -3.72 -6.96
C ILE A 284 32.76 -3.93 -6.77
N TYR A 285 31.96 -2.89 -7.03
CA TYR A 285 30.50 -2.93 -6.96
C TYR A 285 29.88 -4.01 -7.86
N LEU A 286 30.24 -4.04 -9.14
CA LEU A 286 29.73 -5.03 -10.09
C LEU A 286 30.10 -6.47 -9.70
N HIS A 287 31.30 -6.66 -9.16
CA HIS A 287 31.75 -7.97 -8.67
C HIS A 287 30.92 -8.46 -7.49
N CYS A 288 30.52 -7.57 -6.57
CA CYS A 288 29.67 -7.93 -5.43
C CYS A 288 28.22 -8.29 -5.84
N MET A 289 27.73 -7.78 -6.97
CA MET A 289 26.30 -7.84 -7.34
C MET A 289 25.89 -8.98 -8.30
N ARG A 290 26.82 -9.64 -8.98
CA ARG A 290 26.57 -10.80 -9.88
C ARG A 290 25.36 -10.65 -10.82
N VAL A 291 25.47 -9.79 -11.85
CA VAL A 291 24.57 -9.81 -13.00
C VAL A 291 25.29 -10.45 -14.18
N ASN A 292 24.80 -11.63 -14.61
CA ASN A 292 25.11 -12.20 -15.92
C ASN A 292 24.04 -11.72 -16.91
N ASP A 293 24.47 -11.56 -18.16
CA ASP A 293 23.68 -11.41 -19.39
C ASP A 293 23.27 -9.98 -19.80
N GLY A 294 24.03 -9.48 -20.78
CA GLY A 294 23.84 -8.21 -21.45
C GLY A 294 22.66 -8.16 -22.42
N LEU A 295 21.51 -8.73 -22.08
CA LEU A 295 20.24 -8.54 -22.81
C LEU A 295 18.97 -8.83 -21.99
N GLY A 296 19.07 -9.10 -20.68
CA GLY A 296 17.92 -9.45 -19.84
C GLY A 296 17.98 -8.92 -18.40
N SER A 297 18.85 -7.95 -18.11
CA SER A 297 18.87 -7.30 -16.81
C SER A 297 18.07 -5.99 -16.86
N GLU A 298 16.80 -6.04 -16.46
CA GLU A 298 16.21 -4.85 -15.86
C GLU A 298 17.11 -4.40 -14.70
N PRO A 299 17.38 -3.10 -14.55
CA PRO A 299 18.28 -2.57 -13.53
C PRO A 299 17.65 -2.77 -12.14
N TYR A 300 17.86 -3.94 -11.54
CA TYR A 300 17.43 -4.19 -10.18
C TYR A 300 18.30 -3.41 -9.20
N ILE A 301 17.72 -2.30 -8.75
CA ILE A 301 17.75 -1.74 -7.40
C ILE A 301 19.14 -1.25 -6.95
N ILE A 302 19.24 0.08 -6.81
CA ILE A 302 20.03 0.86 -5.83
C ILE A 302 20.16 2.33 -6.32
N TRP A 303 19.83 2.62 -7.58
CA TRP A 303 19.76 4.00 -8.11
C TRP A 303 18.35 4.60 -8.03
N ASN A 304 17.72 4.51 -6.86
CA ASN A 304 16.55 5.35 -6.64
C ASN A 304 16.48 5.81 -5.18
N ASP A 305 17.37 6.73 -4.84
CA ASP A 305 17.05 7.74 -3.85
C ASP A 305 17.19 9.11 -4.54
N SER A 306 16.07 9.83 -4.57
CA SER A 306 15.91 11.28 -4.78
C SER A 306 15.87 11.91 -6.19
N SER A 307 15.63 11.18 -7.30
CA SER A 307 15.22 11.87 -8.57
C SER A 307 14.53 11.03 -9.66
N ASN A 308 13.97 9.86 -9.34
CA ASN A 308 13.03 9.15 -10.22
C ASN A 308 11.74 8.88 -9.43
N GLU A 309 10.96 9.94 -9.24
CA GLU A 309 9.56 9.86 -8.80
C GLU A 309 8.70 9.28 -9.93
N GLN A 310 8.81 7.98 -10.16
CA GLN A 310 7.64 7.21 -10.59
C GLN A 310 6.78 7.02 -9.34
N HIS A 311 5.99 8.03 -8.98
CA HIS A 311 4.84 7.79 -8.12
C HIS A 311 3.90 6.89 -8.92
N PRO A 312 3.55 5.66 -8.55
CA PRO A 312 2.39 5.07 -9.19
C PRO A 312 1.17 5.88 -8.70
N MET A 313 0.26 6.28 -9.59
CA MET A 313 -1.08 6.77 -9.20
C MET A 313 -1.82 5.74 -8.31
N ILE A 314 -1.36 4.49 -8.36
CA ILE A 314 -1.61 3.43 -7.40
C ILE A 314 -0.69 3.64 -6.19
N ILE A 315 -1.26 4.12 -5.09
CA ILE A 315 -0.50 4.28 -3.86
C ILE A 315 -0.47 2.92 -3.17
N THR A 316 0.71 2.30 -3.13
CA THR A 316 0.92 1.07 -2.35
C THR A 316 0.92 1.37 -0.84
N GLN A 317 0.64 0.37 -0.03
CA GLN A 317 0.60 0.49 1.44
C GLN A 317 1.84 1.20 2.04
N ASN A 318 3.04 0.92 1.51
CA ASN A 318 4.29 1.54 1.96
C ASN A 318 4.45 3.02 1.56
N GLN A 319 3.80 3.43 0.48
CA GLN A 319 3.84 4.80 -0.03
C GLN A 319 2.75 5.66 0.57
N PHE A 320 1.63 5.06 0.99
CA PHE A 320 0.48 5.80 1.51
C PHE A 320 0.82 6.63 2.73
N TYR A 321 1.67 6.14 3.61
CA TYR A 321 2.21 6.91 4.73
C TYR A 321 2.79 8.27 4.28
N ARG A 322 3.60 8.28 3.22
CA ARG A 322 4.28 9.49 2.72
C ARG A 322 3.29 10.46 2.09
N GLU A 323 2.36 9.94 1.30
CA GLU A 323 1.29 10.75 0.70
C GLU A 323 0.36 11.30 1.77
N PHE A 324 0.04 10.53 2.80
CA PHE A 324 -0.80 11.00 3.89
C PHE A 324 -0.12 12.09 4.72
N GLU A 325 1.19 11.99 4.98
CA GLU A 325 1.94 13.13 5.55
C GLU A 325 1.88 14.36 4.66
N ARG A 326 1.94 14.19 3.33
CA ARG A 326 1.82 15.28 2.36
C ARG A 326 0.45 15.94 2.45
N ILE A 327 -0.63 15.15 2.49
CA ILE A 327 -2.01 15.61 2.71
C ILE A 327 -2.09 16.42 4.00
N CYS A 328 -1.53 15.90 5.10
CA CYS A 328 -1.52 16.58 6.39
C CYS A 328 -0.80 17.93 6.31
N LYS A 329 0.40 17.98 5.72
CA LYS A 329 1.19 19.21 5.54
C LYS A 329 0.46 20.25 4.69
N MET A 330 -0.19 19.82 3.61
CA MET A 330 -0.95 20.70 2.72
C MET A 330 -2.25 21.24 3.36
N SER A 331 -2.85 20.44 4.23
CA SER A 331 -4.13 20.75 4.88
C SER A 331 -3.97 21.48 6.20
N LEU A 332 -2.73 21.62 6.71
CA LEU A 332 -2.44 22.32 7.95
C LEU A 332 -2.47 23.84 7.74
N THR A 333 -3.68 24.41 7.78
CA THR A 333 -3.90 25.86 7.75
C THR A 333 -4.82 26.31 8.87
N HIS A 334 -4.47 27.42 9.53
CA HIS A 334 -5.22 27.93 10.69
C HIS A 334 -6.56 28.61 10.35
N SER A 335 -6.77 29.03 9.10
CA SER A 335 -7.90 29.88 8.70
C SER A 335 -8.94 29.22 7.78
N THR A 336 -8.55 28.20 7.00
CA THR A 336 -9.39 27.61 5.95
C THR A 336 -9.39 26.09 6.04
N CYS A 337 -10.55 25.46 5.86
CA CYS A 337 -10.64 24.01 5.69
C CYS A 337 -10.22 23.64 4.27
N ARG A 338 -9.20 22.79 4.13
CA ARG A 338 -8.66 22.35 2.82
C ARG A 338 -8.85 20.86 2.56
N LEU A 339 -9.50 20.16 3.48
CA LEU A 339 -9.67 18.70 3.48
C LEU A 339 -11.15 18.34 3.66
N ALA A 340 -11.69 17.60 2.69
CA ALA A 340 -13.03 17.01 2.77
C ALA A 340 -12.95 15.48 2.75
N ILE A 341 -13.77 14.83 3.58
CA ILE A 341 -13.81 13.38 3.71
C ILE A 341 -15.23 12.92 3.44
N PHE A 342 -15.45 12.21 2.33
CA PHE A 342 -16.71 11.60 1.96
C PHE A 342 -16.75 10.17 2.48
N VAL A 343 -17.84 9.80 3.15
CA VAL A 343 -17.98 8.48 3.78
C VAL A 343 -19.30 7.85 3.37
N SER A 344 -19.25 6.59 2.93
CA SER A 344 -20.45 5.80 2.66
C SER A 344 -21.29 5.60 3.92
N CYS A 345 -22.57 5.98 3.88
CA CYS A 345 -23.48 5.89 5.03
C CYS A 345 -23.79 4.46 5.45
N PHE A 346 -23.95 3.56 4.48
CA PHE A 346 -24.50 2.21 4.72
C PHE A 346 -23.45 1.17 5.13
N ASN A 347 -22.18 1.57 5.31
CA ASN A 347 -21.10 0.64 5.61
C ASN A 347 -20.46 0.92 6.98
N ILE A 348 -20.56 -0.03 7.90
CA ILE A 348 -19.96 0.05 9.23
C ILE A 348 -18.44 0.14 9.14
N ASP A 349 -17.83 -0.57 8.20
CA ASP A 349 -16.39 -0.50 7.94
C ASP A 349 -15.95 0.92 7.57
N ALA A 350 -16.73 1.63 6.74
CA ALA A 350 -16.47 3.02 6.37
C ALA A 350 -16.66 3.98 7.56
N ILE A 351 -17.69 3.77 8.39
CA ILE A 351 -17.91 4.56 9.62
C ILE A 351 -16.71 4.40 10.56
N CYS A 352 -16.27 3.17 10.85
CA CYS A 352 -15.11 2.89 11.69
C CYS A 352 -13.81 3.50 11.12
N SER A 353 -13.59 3.37 9.80
CA SER A 353 -12.45 3.96 9.09
C SER A 353 -12.42 5.48 9.24
N SER A 354 -13.55 6.14 8.97
CA SER A 354 -13.68 7.59 9.09
C SER A 354 -13.51 8.07 10.52
N LYS A 355 -13.96 7.28 11.51
CA LYS A 355 -13.81 7.60 12.93
C LYS A 355 -12.33 7.61 13.32
N MET A 356 -11.58 6.56 12.98
CA MET A 356 -10.14 6.50 13.22
C MET A 356 -9.40 7.70 12.60
N LEU A 357 -9.67 7.94 11.31
CA LEU A 357 -9.03 9.04 10.58
C LEU A 357 -9.37 10.41 11.18
N SER A 358 -10.63 10.63 11.52
CA SER A 358 -11.09 11.90 12.10
C SER A 358 -10.48 12.19 13.46
N GLU A 359 -10.32 11.20 14.34
CA GLU A 359 -9.68 11.37 15.64
C GLU A 359 -8.19 11.64 15.50
N TYR A 360 -7.52 10.99 14.54
CA TYR A 360 -6.13 11.32 14.20
C TYR A 360 -5.98 12.76 13.69
N LEU A 361 -6.82 13.18 12.73
CA LEU A 361 -6.75 14.54 12.16
C LEU A 361 -7.04 15.62 13.22
N LYS A 362 -7.99 15.37 14.14
CA LYS A 362 -8.23 16.22 15.31
C LYS A 362 -7.00 16.33 16.20
N LYS A 363 -6.30 15.21 16.45
CA LYS A 363 -5.05 15.19 17.23
C LYS A 363 -3.95 16.04 16.58
N GLN A 364 -3.93 16.11 15.25
CA GLN A 364 -3.00 16.94 14.47
C GLN A 364 -3.48 18.39 14.27
N PHE A 365 -4.60 18.80 14.88
CA PHE A 365 -5.22 20.13 14.72
C PHE A 365 -5.55 20.48 13.26
N ILE A 366 -5.80 19.48 12.42
CA ILE A 366 -6.20 19.70 11.02
C ILE A 366 -7.72 19.89 10.97
N VAL A 367 -8.16 21.00 10.38
CA VAL A 367 -9.58 21.28 10.17
C VAL A 367 -10.06 20.55 8.91
N PHE A 368 -11.03 19.66 9.06
CA PHE A 368 -11.60 18.88 7.96
C PHE A 368 -13.13 18.91 8.00
N GLN A 369 -13.74 18.65 6.84
CA GLN A 369 -15.18 18.47 6.70
C GLN A 369 -15.51 17.00 6.49
N LEU A 370 -16.33 16.42 7.37
CA LEU A 370 -16.80 15.04 7.24
C LEU A 370 -18.21 15.02 6.62
N ILE A 371 -18.33 14.41 5.44
CA ILE A 371 -19.52 14.45 4.60
C ILE A 371 -20.05 13.01 4.42
N PRO A 372 -21.11 12.60 5.12
CA PRO A 372 -21.75 11.32 4.90
C PRO A 372 -22.52 11.32 3.57
N VAL A 373 -22.46 10.22 2.83
CA VAL A 373 -23.06 10.07 1.50
C VAL A 373 -23.88 8.80 1.40
N VAL A 374 -25.09 8.90 0.84
CA VAL A 374 -26.03 7.77 0.73
C VAL A 374 -25.81 6.97 -0.57
N GLY A 375 -25.49 7.66 -1.66
CA GLY A 375 -25.30 7.06 -2.99
C GLY A 375 -24.51 7.98 -3.93
N TYR A 376 -24.31 7.56 -5.17
CA TYR A 376 -23.50 8.26 -6.16
C TYR A 376 -24.07 9.64 -6.55
N ILE A 377 -25.38 9.77 -6.73
CA ILE A 377 -26.04 11.05 -7.06
C ILE A 377 -25.85 12.06 -5.91
N ASP A 378 -26.06 11.62 -4.68
CA ASP A 378 -25.83 12.44 -3.48
C ASP A 378 -24.34 12.85 -3.35
N MET A 379 -23.42 11.95 -3.73
CA MET A 379 -21.98 12.27 -3.81
C MET A 379 -21.73 13.40 -4.80
N LYS A 380 -22.25 13.29 -6.03
CA LYS A 380 -22.08 14.28 -7.09
C LYS A 380 -22.62 15.64 -6.66
N GLU A 381 -23.84 15.68 -6.12
CA GLU A 381 -24.43 16.93 -5.65
C GLU A 381 -23.61 17.60 -4.54
N LYS A 382 -23.02 16.82 -3.63
CA LYS A 382 -22.19 17.33 -2.53
C LYS A 382 -20.80 17.75 -3.02
N PHE A 383 -20.24 17.02 -3.97
CA PHE A 383 -18.96 17.34 -4.60
C PHE A 383 -19.02 18.66 -5.37
N MET A 384 -20.10 18.88 -6.14
CA MET A 384 -20.33 20.12 -6.88
C MET A 384 -20.55 21.34 -5.98
N LYS A 385 -20.96 21.12 -4.73
CA LYS A 385 -21.13 22.18 -3.71
C LYS A 385 -19.85 22.46 -2.92
N LEU A 386 -18.75 21.76 -3.19
CA LEU A 386 -17.48 21.99 -2.49
C LEU A 386 -16.88 23.34 -2.88
N ASP A 387 -16.34 24.04 -1.89
CA ASP A 387 -15.60 25.28 -2.10
C ASP A 387 -14.33 25.03 -2.93
N SER A 388 -13.90 26.01 -3.72
CA SER A 388 -12.66 25.95 -4.52
C SER A 388 -11.40 25.77 -3.66
N ASP A 389 -11.44 26.20 -2.41
CA ASP A 389 -10.30 26.15 -1.47
C ASP A 389 -9.94 24.73 -1.00
N ILE A 390 -10.83 23.76 -1.23
CA ILE A 390 -10.59 22.36 -0.86
C ILE A 390 -9.59 21.75 -1.83
N MET A 391 -8.42 21.36 -1.33
CA MET A 391 -7.31 20.78 -2.13
C MET A 391 -7.29 19.26 -2.06
N ASN A 392 -7.68 18.67 -0.92
CA ASN A 392 -7.63 17.23 -0.74
C ASN A 392 -9.04 16.71 -0.45
N VAL A 393 -9.48 15.71 -1.23
CA VAL A 393 -10.74 14.99 -1.02
C VAL A 393 -10.42 13.53 -0.76
N ILE A 394 -10.95 12.94 0.31
CA ILE A 394 -10.79 11.53 0.64
C ILE A 394 -12.15 10.85 0.54
N LEU A 395 -12.29 9.81 -0.29
CA LEU A 395 -13.47 8.97 -0.40
C LEU A 395 -13.23 7.67 0.38
N ILE A 396 -14.12 7.33 1.32
CA ILE A 396 -14.00 6.13 2.17
C ILE A 396 -15.19 5.19 1.91
N GLY A 397 -14.89 3.95 1.52
CA GLY A 397 -15.86 2.88 1.27
C GLY A 397 -16.78 3.15 0.07
N CYS A 398 -16.31 3.94 -0.89
CA CYS A 398 -17.00 4.25 -2.14
C CYS A 398 -15.99 4.72 -3.21
N GLY A 399 -16.38 4.57 -4.49
CA GLY A 399 -15.64 5.10 -5.64
C GLY A 399 -14.68 4.12 -6.34
N ALA A 400 -14.54 2.88 -5.86
CA ALA A 400 -13.67 1.91 -6.55
C ALA A 400 -14.23 1.41 -7.89
N THR A 401 -15.54 1.16 -7.97
CA THR A 401 -16.16 0.44 -9.08
C THR A 401 -16.66 1.34 -10.21
N ALA A 402 -16.96 2.61 -9.92
CA ALA A 402 -17.48 3.57 -10.89
C ALA A 402 -16.35 4.45 -11.45
N ASP A 403 -16.44 4.88 -12.71
CA ASP A 403 -15.55 5.91 -13.26
C ASP A 403 -15.85 7.24 -12.58
N LEU A 404 -14.95 7.70 -11.71
CA LEU A 404 -15.17 8.93 -10.95
C LEU A 404 -14.98 10.18 -11.81
N GLU A 405 -14.13 10.14 -12.82
CA GLU A 405 -13.84 11.31 -13.66
C GLU A 405 -15.05 11.66 -14.53
N SER A 406 -15.57 10.67 -15.27
CA SER A 406 -16.78 10.84 -16.05
C SER A 406 -18.01 11.09 -15.17
N PHE A 407 -18.13 10.39 -14.03
CA PHE A 407 -19.31 10.50 -13.19
C PHE A 407 -19.43 11.88 -12.52
N LEU A 408 -18.31 12.39 -11.98
CA LEU A 408 -18.25 13.70 -11.37
C LEU A 408 -18.09 14.82 -12.40
N GLU A 409 -18.07 14.53 -13.71
CA GLU A 409 -17.88 15.53 -14.77
C GLU A 409 -16.67 16.43 -14.50
N ILE A 410 -15.57 15.80 -14.07
CA ILE A 410 -14.34 16.52 -13.72
C ILE A 410 -13.57 16.79 -15.00
N ASP A 411 -13.32 18.06 -15.29
CA ASP A 411 -12.30 18.46 -16.24
C ASP A 411 -11.00 18.76 -15.46
N PHE A 412 -9.99 17.90 -15.62
CA PHE A 412 -8.71 18.09 -14.93
C PHE A 412 -7.99 19.39 -15.35
N THR A 413 -8.32 19.97 -16.51
CA THR A 413 -7.71 21.21 -16.99
C THR A 413 -8.10 22.42 -16.12
N GLU A 414 -9.29 22.40 -15.51
CA GLU A 414 -9.74 23.43 -14.57
C GLU A 414 -8.95 23.42 -13.26
N TYR A 415 -8.38 22.27 -12.90
CA TYR A 415 -7.66 22.07 -11.64
C TYR A 415 -6.14 22.14 -11.80
N LEU A 416 -5.60 22.56 -12.94
CA LEU A 416 -4.16 22.69 -13.14
C LEU A 416 -3.57 23.80 -12.24
N SER A 417 -2.38 23.53 -11.71
CA SER A 417 -1.60 24.59 -11.05
C SER A 417 -1.20 25.68 -12.04
N SER A 418 -1.02 26.92 -11.56
CA SER A 418 -0.61 28.08 -12.38
C SER A 418 0.67 27.86 -13.19
N ASP A 419 1.45 26.84 -12.84
CA ASP A 419 2.76 26.56 -13.40
C ASP A 419 2.71 25.63 -14.62
N MET A 420 1.52 25.14 -15.04
CA MET A 420 1.35 24.15 -16.11
C MET A 420 0.30 24.58 -17.15
N SER A 421 0.60 24.40 -18.44
CA SER A 421 -0.35 24.60 -19.55
C SER A 421 -1.21 23.36 -19.80
N ALA A 422 -2.45 23.55 -20.28
CA ALA A 422 -3.38 22.46 -20.62
C ALA A 422 -2.80 21.51 -21.69
N GLU A 423 -2.11 22.04 -22.70
CA GLU A 423 -1.50 21.24 -23.77
C GLU A 423 -0.36 20.34 -23.24
N GLU A 424 0.41 20.85 -22.28
CA GLU A 424 1.51 20.10 -21.66
C GLU A 424 0.96 18.99 -20.76
N ALA A 425 -0.09 19.28 -19.97
CA ALA A 425 -0.78 18.29 -19.16
C ALA A 425 -1.38 17.17 -20.02
N GLN A 426 -2.05 17.51 -21.14
CA GLN A 426 -2.70 16.52 -22.01
C GLN A 426 -1.68 15.63 -22.73
N ARG A 427 -0.52 16.19 -23.12
CA ARG A 427 0.62 15.38 -23.62
C ARG A 427 1.13 14.41 -22.56
N LEU A 428 1.30 14.85 -21.32
CA LEU A 428 1.75 13.99 -20.22
C LEU A 428 0.76 12.85 -19.93
N VAL A 429 -0.54 13.13 -19.99
CA VAL A 429 -1.60 12.10 -19.86
C VAL A 429 -1.50 11.08 -20.99
N SER A 430 -1.40 11.52 -22.25
CA SER A 430 -1.27 10.61 -23.41
C SER A 430 0.00 9.76 -23.37
N LEU A 431 1.07 10.25 -22.75
CA LEU A 431 2.33 9.51 -22.54
C LEU A 431 2.29 8.57 -21.31
N GLY A 432 1.17 8.51 -20.58
CA GLY A 432 1.04 7.74 -19.34
C GLY A 432 1.86 8.29 -18.17
N ARG A 433 2.33 9.54 -18.26
CA ARG A 433 3.15 10.23 -17.24
C ARG A 433 2.29 11.10 -16.31
N LEU A 434 1.29 10.48 -15.70
CA LEU A 434 0.26 11.15 -14.90
C LEU A 434 0.81 11.93 -13.69
N ASN A 435 1.96 11.52 -13.14
CA ASN A 435 2.50 12.11 -11.89
C ASN A 435 3.15 13.48 -12.07
N GLU A 436 3.57 13.80 -13.29
CA GLU A 436 4.18 15.08 -13.61
C GLU A 436 3.11 16.19 -13.67
N VAL A 437 1.83 15.83 -13.73
CA VAL A 437 0.70 16.76 -13.72
C VAL A 437 0.48 17.31 -12.31
N LYS A 438 0.78 18.59 -12.14
CA LYS A 438 0.54 19.32 -10.89
C LYS A 438 -0.88 19.87 -10.85
N LEU A 439 -1.70 19.28 -9.99
CA LEU A 439 -3.08 19.67 -9.75
C LEU A 439 -3.24 20.43 -8.43
N THR A 440 -4.19 21.36 -8.41
CA THR A 440 -4.65 22.11 -7.24
C THR A 440 -5.48 21.25 -6.30
N ARG A 441 -6.23 20.29 -6.84
CA ARG A 441 -7.07 19.35 -6.10
C ARG A 441 -6.71 17.89 -6.43
N LYS A 442 -6.68 17.03 -5.41
CA LYS A 442 -6.54 15.57 -5.57
C LYS A 442 -7.64 14.81 -4.83
N ILE A 443 -8.07 13.69 -5.41
CA ILE A 443 -9.08 12.78 -4.85
C ILE A 443 -8.39 11.47 -4.46
N TYR A 444 -8.50 11.08 -3.20
CA TYR A 444 -7.94 9.85 -2.65
C TYR A 444 -9.06 8.84 -2.41
N VAL A 445 -8.96 7.64 -2.99
CA VAL A 445 -9.98 6.60 -2.87
C VAL A 445 -9.48 5.49 -1.94
N VAL A 446 -10.17 5.31 -0.81
CA VAL A 446 -9.93 4.23 0.16
C VAL A 446 -11.14 3.31 0.13
N ASP A 447 -11.07 2.24 -0.66
CA ASP A 447 -12.18 1.32 -0.83
C ASP A 447 -11.70 -0.12 -1.07
N GLY A 448 -12.39 -1.06 -0.44
CA GLY A 448 -12.14 -2.50 -0.52
C GLY A 448 -12.90 -3.20 -1.64
N HIS A 449 -13.83 -2.52 -2.33
CA HIS A 449 -14.60 -3.11 -3.42
C HIS A 449 -13.73 -3.39 -4.65
N ARG A 450 -14.00 -4.52 -5.31
CA ARG A 450 -13.35 -4.98 -6.54
C ARG A 450 -14.41 -5.53 -7.50
N PRO A 451 -14.21 -5.48 -8.83
CA PRO A 451 -13.02 -4.97 -9.53
C PRO A 451 -12.86 -3.44 -9.41
N TRP A 452 -11.63 -2.95 -9.57
CA TRP A 452 -11.36 -1.52 -9.70
C TRP A 452 -11.82 -1.05 -11.08
N ASN A 453 -12.25 0.20 -11.20
CA ASN A 453 -12.30 0.80 -12.53
C ASN A 453 -10.88 1.14 -13.00
N LEU A 454 -10.50 0.64 -14.19
CA LEU A 454 -9.21 0.88 -14.81
C LEU A 454 -8.97 2.35 -15.14
N ASP A 455 -10.03 3.13 -15.45
CA ASP A 455 -9.93 4.57 -15.66
C ASP A 455 -9.46 5.31 -14.40
N ASN A 456 -9.95 4.91 -13.24
CA ASN A 456 -9.51 5.46 -11.95
C ASN A 456 -8.07 5.07 -11.59
N LEU A 457 -7.58 3.93 -12.09
CA LEU A 457 -6.23 3.44 -11.81
C LEU A 457 -5.16 4.00 -12.76
N TYR A 458 -5.51 4.11 -14.05
CA TYR A 458 -4.55 4.35 -15.13
C TYR A 458 -4.93 5.52 -16.05
N GLY A 459 -6.17 6.01 -16.02
CA GLY A 459 -6.66 7.08 -16.90
C GLY A 459 -6.52 8.47 -16.28
N SER A 460 -6.83 8.60 -14.99
CA SER A 460 -6.98 9.91 -14.35
C SER A 460 -5.75 10.38 -13.55
N PRO A 461 -5.23 11.60 -13.78
CA PRO A 461 -4.17 12.17 -12.95
C PRO A 461 -4.68 12.77 -11.62
N MET A 462 -6.00 12.95 -11.46
CA MET A 462 -6.59 13.56 -10.27
C MET A 462 -6.93 12.54 -9.18
N ILE A 463 -7.16 11.29 -9.59
CA ILE A 463 -7.60 10.20 -8.71
C ILE A 463 -6.38 9.39 -8.27
N CYS A 464 -6.24 9.23 -6.95
CA CYS A 464 -5.21 8.42 -6.33
C CYS A 464 -5.88 7.27 -5.58
N CYS A 465 -5.76 6.06 -6.11
CA CYS A 465 -6.35 4.86 -5.51
C CYS A 465 -5.38 4.26 -4.49
N LEU A 466 -5.88 3.98 -3.28
CA LEU A 466 -5.14 3.23 -2.27
C LEU A 466 -5.28 1.74 -2.53
N ASP A 467 -4.19 1.09 -2.91
CA ASP A 467 -4.21 -0.32 -3.28
C ASP A 467 -3.62 -1.22 -2.18
N ASP A 468 -4.28 -2.36 -1.98
CA ASP A 468 -3.92 -3.44 -1.07
C ASP A 468 -2.94 -4.45 -1.73
N ASN A 469 -2.19 -3.99 -2.73
CA ASN A 469 -1.38 -4.77 -3.67
C ASN A 469 -2.19 -5.67 -4.63
N SER A 470 -3.51 -5.47 -4.74
CA SER A 470 -4.32 -6.19 -5.74
C SER A 470 -3.98 -5.80 -7.17
N ALA A 471 -3.53 -4.57 -7.40
CA ALA A 471 -3.16 -4.07 -8.72
C ALA A 471 -1.85 -4.67 -9.27
N ALA A 472 -1.04 -5.33 -8.44
CA ALA A 472 0.15 -6.03 -8.90
C ALA A 472 -0.15 -7.24 -9.78
N GLU A 473 -1.36 -7.82 -9.64
CA GLU A 473 -1.81 -8.97 -10.42
C GLU A 473 -2.41 -8.58 -11.79
N LEU A 474 -2.65 -7.28 -12.04
CA LEU A 474 -3.41 -6.73 -13.18
C LEU A 474 -2.55 -6.29 -14.39
N ASN A 475 -1.40 -6.91 -14.61
CA ASN A 475 -0.49 -6.48 -15.69
C ASN A 475 -1.07 -6.70 -17.10
N THR A 476 -1.83 -7.77 -17.30
CA THR A 476 -2.48 -8.09 -18.58
C THR A 476 -3.55 -7.07 -18.97
N GLU A 477 -4.39 -6.70 -18.01
CA GLU A 477 -5.46 -5.72 -18.15
C GLU A 477 -4.88 -4.31 -18.34
N LYS A 478 -3.78 -4.01 -17.63
CA LYS A 478 -3.03 -2.77 -17.81
C LYS A 478 -2.49 -2.63 -19.24
N GLU A 479 -1.89 -3.67 -19.79
CA GLU A 479 -1.39 -3.67 -21.17
C GLU A 479 -2.53 -3.47 -22.18
N ALA A 480 -3.65 -4.18 -21.99
CA ALA A 480 -4.84 -4.04 -22.83
C ALA A 480 -5.40 -2.61 -22.78
N PHE A 481 -5.47 -2.00 -21.59
CA PHE A 481 -5.94 -0.64 -21.39
C PHE A 481 -5.09 0.40 -22.13
N TYR A 482 -3.76 0.38 -21.94
CA TYR A 482 -2.87 1.32 -22.63
C TYR A 482 -2.84 1.11 -24.15
N TYR A 483 -3.00 -0.12 -24.62
CA TYR A 483 -3.09 -0.40 -26.05
C TYR A 483 -4.31 0.27 -26.67
N LEU A 484 -5.48 0.15 -26.03
CA LEU A 484 -6.73 0.70 -26.54
C LEU A 484 -6.78 2.23 -26.52
N ILE A 485 -6.19 2.88 -25.51
CA ILE A 485 -6.12 4.35 -25.44
C ILE A 485 -5.23 4.94 -26.54
N ASN A 486 -4.13 4.27 -26.88
CA ASN A 486 -3.13 4.78 -27.82
C ASN A 486 -3.43 4.42 -29.30
N ILE A 487 -4.65 3.99 -29.63
CA ILE A 487 -5.02 3.66 -31.00
C ILE A 487 -5.04 4.95 -31.85
N PRO A 488 -4.35 5.00 -33.01
CA PRO A 488 -4.39 6.17 -33.90
C PRO A 488 -5.81 6.44 -34.41
N ALA A 489 -6.24 7.71 -34.36
CA ALA A 489 -7.59 8.18 -34.70
C ALA A 489 -8.03 7.91 -36.16
N ASP A 490 -7.10 7.55 -37.06
CA ASP A 490 -7.35 7.25 -38.48
C ASP A 490 -8.24 6.00 -38.73
N LEU A 491 -8.80 5.38 -37.68
CA LEU A 491 -9.75 4.27 -37.76
C LEU A 491 -11.13 4.58 -37.18
N ALA A 492 -11.34 5.76 -36.60
CA ALA A 492 -12.65 6.12 -36.04
C ALA A 492 -13.62 6.68 -37.09
N GLY A 493 -13.17 6.84 -38.34
CA GLY A 493 -13.95 7.36 -39.46
C GLY A 493 -14.01 6.38 -40.65
N ASP A 494 -15.26 6.09 -41.02
CA ASP A 494 -15.82 5.42 -42.20
C ASP A 494 -15.53 3.94 -42.52
N ASP A 495 -16.65 3.22 -42.51
CA ASP A 495 -16.92 1.87 -43.00
C ASP A 495 -17.19 1.83 -44.53
N ASP A 496 -16.90 2.89 -45.30
CA ASP A 496 -17.30 2.98 -46.71
C ASP A 496 -16.10 3.13 -47.66
N GLU A 497 -15.33 2.06 -47.87
CA GLU A 497 -14.72 1.81 -49.19
C GLU A 497 -14.88 0.31 -49.50
N GLU A 498 -15.90 0.03 -50.30
CA GLU A 498 -16.12 -1.23 -50.99
C GLU A 498 -14.81 -1.64 -51.71
N GLU A 499 -14.15 -2.71 -51.24
CA GLU A 499 -13.17 -3.40 -52.07
C GLU A 499 -13.97 -4.07 -53.21
N GLU A 500 -14.04 -3.40 -54.36
CA GLU A 500 -14.54 -3.96 -55.62
C GLU A 500 -13.94 -5.36 -55.82
N GLU A 501 -14.78 -6.39 -55.75
CA GLU A 501 -14.45 -7.71 -56.26
C GLU A 501 -14.20 -7.57 -57.77
N GLU A 502 -12.93 -7.51 -58.20
CA GLU A 502 -12.58 -7.74 -59.60
C GLU A 502 -12.93 -9.20 -59.95
N GLU A 503 -14.17 -9.38 -60.41
CA GLU A 503 -14.57 -10.45 -61.31
C GLU A 503 -13.67 -10.39 -62.55
N LEU A 504 -12.70 -11.31 -62.64
CA LEU A 504 -12.06 -11.65 -63.90
C LEU A 504 -12.26 -13.13 -64.20
N ASP A 505 -13.18 -13.34 -65.13
CA ASP A 505 -13.57 -14.58 -65.78
C ASP A 505 -12.39 -15.35 -66.42
N LEU A 506 -12.39 -16.67 -66.16
CA LEU A 506 -12.19 -17.79 -67.09
C LEU A 506 -11.09 -17.71 -68.17
N GLU A 507 -10.01 -18.48 -68.00
CA GLU A 507 -9.76 -19.79 -68.65
C GLU A 507 -8.26 -20.14 -68.79
N ASP A 508 -7.99 -21.44 -68.62
CA ASP A 508 -6.83 -22.21 -69.09
C ASP A 508 -5.44 -22.03 -68.44
N SER A 509 -5.17 -22.86 -67.42
CA SER A 509 -4.25 -24.01 -67.59
C SER A 509 -4.05 -24.78 -66.28
N LEU A 510 -4.51 -26.03 -66.31
CA LEU A 510 -4.20 -27.06 -65.33
C LEU A 510 -2.69 -27.35 -65.34
N ASP A 511 -1.97 -26.92 -64.30
CA ASP A 511 -0.96 -27.72 -63.60
C ASP A 511 -0.06 -26.84 -62.72
N ARG A 512 -0.31 -26.87 -61.40
CA ARG A 512 0.71 -27.01 -60.34
C ARG A 512 0.06 -26.95 -58.96
N LYS A 513 -0.38 -28.12 -58.51
CA LYS A 513 -0.68 -28.37 -57.10
C LYS A 513 0.60 -28.26 -56.26
N ARG A 514 0.47 -27.58 -55.12
CA ARG A 514 1.28 -27.65 -53.89
C ARG A 514 2.54 -26.78 -53.83
N ASN A 515 2.35 -25.51 -53.49
CA ASN A 515 3.08 -24.94 -52.36
C ASN A 515 2.07 -24.20 -51.46
N ARG A 516 2.10 -24.55 -50.18
CA ARG A 516 1.16 -24.10 -49.14
C ARG A 516 1.14 -22.58 -49.04
N ASN A 517 -0.07 -22.03 -49.09
CA ASN A 517 -0.44 -20.66 -48.77
C ASN A 517 0.07 -20.26 -47.37
N GLU A 518 1.09 -19.40 -47.31
CA GLU A 518 1.18 -18.42 -46.23
C GLU A 518 0.33 -17.23 -46.69
N HIS A 519 -0.95 -17.19 -46.28
CA HIS A 519 -1.75 -15.98 -46.42
C HIS A 519 -1.03 -14.86 -45.64
N LYS A 520 -0.41 -13.92 -46.35
CA LYS A 520 0.03 -12.64 -45.77
C LYS A 520 -1.21 -11.88 -45.37
N GLU A 521 -1.67 -12.14 -44.15
CA GLU A 521 -2.78 -11.42 -43.55
C GLU A 521 -2.44 -9.92 -43.50
N SER A 522 -3.31 -9.08 -44.07
CA SER A 522 -3.16 -7.63 -44.07
C SER A 522 -2.91 -7.12 -42.65
N ASN A 523 -1.95 -6.19 -42.49
CA ASN A 523 -1.64 -5.60 -41.19
C ASN A 523 -2.88 -4.98 -40.51
N ARG A 524 -3.89 -4.56 -41.30
CA ARG A 524 -5.20 -4.10 -40.80
C ARG A 524 -5.98 -5.21 -40.08
N LYS A 525 -6.00 -6.43 -40.63
CA LYS A 525 -6.67 -7.60 -40.01
C LYS A 525 -5.94 -8.05 -38.74
N LYS A 526 -4.60 -8.05 -38.75
CA LYS A 526 -3.80 -8.33 -37.53
C LYS A 526 -4.04 -7.30 -36.42
N ARG A 527 -4.12 -6.00 -36.78
CA ARG A 527 -4.42 -4.93 -35.80
C ARG A 527 -5.84 -5.04 -35.25
N LYS A 528 -6.84 -5.35 -36.10
CA LYS A 528 -8.22 -5.60 -35.65
C LYS A 528 -8.30 -6.77 -34.66
N ARG A 529 -7.63 -7.89 -34.95
CA ARG A 529 -7.58 -9.04 -34.03
C ARG A 529 -6.97 -8.69 -32.66
N LEU A 530 -5.90 -7.88 -32.64
CA LEU A 530 -5.29 -7.42 -31.39
C LEU A 530 -6.23 -6.50 -30.61
N ILE A 531 -6.98 -5.61 -31.30
CA ILE A 531 -8.01 -4.78 -30.67
C ILE A 531 -9.09 -5.67 -30.06
N ASP A 532 -9.60 -6.65 -30.81
CA ASP A 532 -10.63 -7.58 -30.34
C ASP A 532 -10.14 -8.40 -29.13
N GLU A 533 -8.88 -8.86 -29.12
CA GLU A 533 -8.26 -9.61 -28.00
C GLU A 533 -8.11 -8.74 -26.73
N HIS A 534 -7.67 -7.50 -26.89
CA HIS A 534 -7.57 -6.56 -25.77
C HIS A 534 -8.95 -6.14 -25.25
N GLN A 535 -9.94 -5.96 -26.13
CA GLN A 535 -11.34 -5.72 -25.76
C GLN A 535 -11.93 -6.90 -25.00
N GLU A 536 -11.71 -8.14 -25.47
CA GLU A 536 -12.18 -9.36 -24.78
C GLU A 536 -11.55 -9.48 -23.38
N THR A 537 -10.27 -9.15 -23.25
CA THR A 537 -9.57 -9.14 -21.95
C THR A 537 -10.23 -8.14 -20.97
N LEU A 538 -10.51 -6.92 -21.44
CA LEU A 538 -11.16 -5.91 -20.60
C LEU A 538 -12.62 -6.27 -20.28
N GLU A 539 -13.37 -6.76 -21.26
CA GLU A 539 -14.74 -7.22 -21.07
C GLU A 539 -14.78 -8.36 -20.05
N SER A 540 -13.88 -9.33 -20.15
CA SER A 540 -13.75 -10.41 -19.18
C SER A 540 -13.35 -9.92 -17.78
N TYR A 541 -12.68 -8.76 -17.64
CA TYR A 541 -12.34 -8.18 -16.35
C TYR A 541 -13.57 -7.58 -15.65
N TYR A 542 -14.33 -6.74 -16.36
CA TYR A 542 -15.53 -6.10 -15.78
C TYR A 542 -16.68 -7.10 -15.55
N GLN A 543 -16.72 -8.22 -16.28
CA GLN A 543 -17.74 -9.26 -16.12
C GLN A 543 -17.56 -10.17 -14.89
N GLN A 544 -16.46 -10.07 -14.13
CA GLN A 544 -16.17 -11.00 -13.03
C GLN A 544 -17.14 -10.88 -11.85
N GLY A 545 -17.82 -9.73 -11.70
CA GLY A 545 -18.77 -9.46 -10.61
C GLY A 545 -18.10 -8.90 -9.35
N SER A 546 -18.90 -8.22 -8.52
CA SER A 546 -18.35 -7.43 -7.40
C SER A 546 -18.00 -8.28 -6.17
N THR A 547 -16.90 -7.94 -5.48
CA THR A 547 -16.50 -8.49 -4.17
C THR A 547 -15.78 -7.44 -3.33
N ILE A 548 -15.54 -7.74 -2.05
CA ILE A 548 -14.62 -6.96 -1.19
C ILE A 548 -13.35 -7.78 -0.98
N SER A 549 -12.16 -7.17 -1.18
CA SER A 549 -10.86 -7.82 -0.96
C SER A 549 -10.39 -7.66 0.49
N VAL A 550 -10.28 -6.41 0.95
CA VAL A 550 -9.76 -6.01 2.26
C VAL A 550 -10.69 -4.95 2.88
N PRO A 551 -10.95 -4.98 4.21
CA PRO A 551 -11.72 -3.94 4.88
C PRO A 551 -10.99 -2.59 4.86
N SER A 552 -11.71 -1.50 4.61
CA SER A 552 -11.16 -0.13 4.62
C SER A 552 -10.61 0.24 5.99
N SER A 553 -11.23 -0.24 7.08
CA SER A 553 -10.79 0.04 8.45
C SER A 553 -9.43 -0.60 8.75
N HIS A 554 -9.16 -1.78 8.19
CA HIS A 554 -7.85 -2.41 8.32
C HIS A 554 -6.76 -1.62 7.58
N GLN A 555 -7.04 -1.15 6.36
CA GLN A 555 -6.10 -0.32 5.59
C GLN A 555 -5.76 0.99 6.31
N ILE A 556 -6.77 1.67 6.87
CA ILE A 556 -6.56 2.90 7.65
C ILE A 556 -5.80 2.61 8.95
N TYR A 557 -6.09 1.50 9.62
CA TYR A 557 -5.35 1.12 10.82
C TYR A 557 -3.88 0.85 10.52
N ASP A 558 -3.57 0.16 9.42
CA ASP A 558 -2.19 -0.10 9.00
C ASP A 558 -1.45 1.21 8.65
N LEU A 559 -2.13 2.17 8.03
CA LEU A 559 -1.60 3.53 7.84
C LEU A 559 -1.24 4.17 9.19
N LEU A 560 -2.18 4.18 10.14
CA LEU A 560 -1.99 4.79 11.45
C LEU A 560 -0.88 4.09 12.26
N SER A 561 -0.78 2.77 12.14
CA SER A 561 0.30 1.96 12.73
C SER A 561 1.66 2.35 12.13
N THR A 562 1.72 2.57 10.81
CA THR A 562 2.94 3.06 10.13
C THR A 562 3.30 4.48 10.57
N LEU A 563 2.30 5.31 10.92
CA LEU A 563 2.49 6.64 11.54
C LEU A 563 2.96 6.58 13.01
N GLY A 564 2.99 5.39 13.61
CA GLY A 564 3.32 5.23 15.03
C GLY A 564 2.18 5.63 15.96
N GLU A 565 0.99 5.90 15.44
CA GLU A 565 -0.20 6.21 16.24
C GLU A 565 -1.01 4.94 16.48
N ILE A 566 -0.63 4.21 17.52
CA ILE A 566 -1.28 2.96 17.88
C ILE A 566 -2.12 3.19 19.14
N SER A 567 -3.43 2.99 19.03
CA SER A 567 -4.39 3.10 20.13
C SER A 567 -5.27 1.86 20.20
N ILE A 568 -5.67 1.48 21.42
CA ILE A 568 -6.63 0.38 21.64
C ILE A 568 -7.98 0.73 21.01
N ASP A 569 -8.35 2.01 20.99
CA ASP A 569 -9.58 2.47 20.34
C ASP A 569 -9.53 2.29 18.82
N PHE A 570 -8.39 2.63 18.20
CA PHE A 570 -8.20 2.44 16.77
C PHE A 570 -8.18 0.96 16.42
N LEU A 571 -7.50 0.13 17.22
CA LEU A 571 -7.52 -1.31 17.04
C LEU A 571 -8.95 -1.87 17.21
N TRP A 572 -9.72 -1.37 18.18
CA TRP A 572 -11.11 -1.75 18.36
C TRP A 572 -11.96 -1.39 17.14
N PHE A 573 -11.82 -0.18 16.59
CA PHE A 573 -12.56 0.21 15.38
C PHE A 573 -12.18 -0.64 14.16
N ALA A 574 -10.90 -1.01 14.00
CA ALA A 574 -10.46 -1.93 12.95
C ALA A 574 -11.05 -3.34 13.13
N VAL A 575 -11.15 -3.82 14.37
CA VAL A 575 -11.81 -5.10 14.71
C VAL A 575 -13.30 -5.06 14.36
N ILE A 576 -14.02 -4.00 14.74
CA ILE A 576 -15.45 -3.86 14.46
C ILE A 576 -15.72 -3.77 12.95
N GLY A 577 -14.96 -2.95 12.22
CA GLY A 577 -15.11 -2.83 10.77
C GLY A 577 -14.86 -4.16 10.05
N SER A 578 -13.78 -4.86 10.42
CA SER A 578 -13.47 -6.19 9.88
C SER A 578 -14.53 -7.23 10.23
N ARG A 579 -15.03 -7.25 11.47
CA ARG A 579 -16.07 -8.20 11.94
C ARG A 579 -17.40 -7.99 11.22
N SER A 580 -17.74 -6.75 10.84
CA SER A 580 -18.99 -6.43 10.14
C SER A 580 -19.11 -7.12 8.77
N LEU A 581 -17.99 -7.35 8.09
CA LEU A 581 -17.97 -7.98 6.77
C LEU A 581 -18.03 -9.50 6.82
N ARG A 582 -17.78 -10.13 7.97
CA ARG A 582 -17.62 -11.59 8.09
C ARG A 582 -18.87 -12.37 7.67
N ASP A 583 -20.06 -11.87 7.98
CA ASP A 583 -21.31 -12.62 7.79
C ASP A 583 -21.65 -12.82 6.31
N VAL A 584 -21.13 -11.92 5.46
CA VAL A 584 -21.22 -11.96 3.99
C VAL A 584 -19.91 -12.50 3.39
N TYR A 585 -18.76 -12.01 3.84
CA TYR A 585 -17.42 -12.28 3.31
C TYR A 585 -16.51 -12.98 4.33
N HIS A 586 -16.82 -14.23 4.67
CA HIS A 586 -16.08 -15.00 5.70
C HIS A 586 -14.55 -15.01 5.48
N ARG A 587 -14.11 -15.16 4.22
CA ARG A 587 -12.68 -15.21 3.86
C ARG A 587 -11.94 -13.92 4.19
N VAL A 588 -12.59 -12.76 4.05
CA VAL A 588 -11.96 -11.45 4.29
C VAL A 588 -11.57 -11.32 5.75
N TYR A 589 -12.49 -11.65 6.66
CA TYR A 589 -12.21 -11.64 8.09
C TYR A 589 -11.14 -12.66 8.50
N ASP A 590 -11.19 -13.88 7.97
CA ASP A 590 -10.21 -14.92 8.29
C ASP A 590 -8.78 -14.54 7.88
N MET A 591 -8.62 -13.77 6.80
CA MET A 591 -7.31 -13.27 6.34
C MET A 591 -6.76 -12.17 7.28
N VAL A 592 -7.62 -11.28 7.76
CA VAL A 592 -7.23 -10.10 8.57
C VAL A 592 -7.10 -10.42 10.06
N TYR A 593 -7.90 -11.37 10.57
CA TYR A 593 -7.97 -11.71 12.00
C TYR A 593 -6.60 -12.01 12.66
N PRO A 594 -5.69 -12.80 12.05
CA PRO A 594 -4.38 -13.07 12.64
C PRO A 594 -3.53 -11.80 12.82
N GLY A 595 -3.61 -10.86 11.87
CA GLY A 595 -2.90 -9.57 11.95
C GLY A 595 -3.38 -8.73 13.13
N LEU A 596 -4.70 -8.57 13.28
CA LEU A 596 -5.30 -7.84 14.40
C LEU A 596 -5.00 -8.49 15.76
N LYS A 597 -4.97 -9.84 15.81
CA LYS A 597 -4.62 -10.58 17.03
C LYS A 597 -3.18 -10.34 17.45
N ASN A 598 -2.25 -10.33 16.49
CA ASN A 598 -0.84 -10.05 16.77
C ASN A 598 -0.64 -8.61 17.25
N GLU A 599 -1.34 -7.65 16.65
CA GLU A 599 -1.30 -6.24 17.06
C GLU A 599 -1.82 -6.03 18.49
N MET A 600 -2.90 -6.72 18.86
CA MET A 600 -3.39 -6.72 20.23
C MET A 600 -2.33 -7.26 21.21
N GLN A 601 -1.68 -8.39 20.88
CA GLN A 601 -0.64 -8.98 21.72
C GLN A 601 0.60 -8.09 21.83
N ARG A 602 0.95 -7.38 20.75
CA ARG A 602 2.04 -6.40 20.71
C ARG A 602 1.77 -5.24 21.68
N LEU A 603 0.57 -4.65 21.60
CA LEU A 603 0.14 -3.56 22.50
C LEU A 603 0.05 -4.00 23.98
N GLN A 604 -0.36 -5.24 24.23
CA GLN A 604 -0.34 -5.82 25.57
C GLN A 604 1.10 -5.94 26.10
N SER A 605 2.00 -6.48 25.30
CA SER A 605 3.40 -6.71 25.67
C SER A 605 4.18 -5.41 25.91
N GLU A 606 3.97 -4.38 25.07
CA GLU A 606 4.62 -3.07 25.22
C GLU A 606 4.23 -2.41 26.55
N ASN A 607 2.94 -2.43 26.91
CA ASN A 607 2.47 -1.87 28.17
C ASN A 607 2.93 -2.65 29.40
N ASP A 608 2.98 -3.98 29.33
CA ASP A 608 3.53 -4.81 30.41
C ASP A 608 5.01 -4.50 30.65
N SER A 609 5.79 -4.28 29.59
CA SER A 609 7.21 -3.92 29.68
C SER A 609 7.44 -2.52 30.31
N PHE A 610 6.56 -1.56 30.01
CA PHE A 610 6.60 -0.22 30.60
C PHE A 610 6.27 -0.25 32.09
N SER A 611 5.28 -1.05 32.50
CA SER A 611 4.91 -1.25 33.91
C SER A 611 6.08 -1.81 34.73
N MET A 612 6.80 -2.80 34.20
CA MET A 612 7.94 -3.43 34.86
C MET A 612 9.14 -2.47 35.05
N ARG A 613 9.32 -1.50 34.15
CA ARG A 613 10.37 -0.45 34.27
C ARG A 613 10.07 0.56 35.39
N ASN A 614 8.80 0.93 35.58
CA ASN A 614 8.40 1.87 36.64
C ASN A 614 8.41 1.24 38.04
N ASP A 615 8.20 -0.08 38.15
CA ASP A 615 8.32 -0.79 39.42
C ASP A 615 9.77 -0.83 39.94
N GLN A 616 10.79 -0.79 39.07
CA GLN A 616 12.19 -0.69 39.50
C GLN A 616 12.55 0.69 40.05
N ALA A 617 11.96 1.77 39.52
CA ALA A 617 12.18 3.13 40.02
C ALA A 617 11.46 3.36 41.37
N SER A 618 10.29 2.75 41.56
CA SER A 618 9.47 2.91 42.78
C SER A 618 10.04 2.15 44.00
N ARG A 619 10.93 1.17 43.81
CA ARG A 619 11.64 0.48 44.91
C ARG A 619 12.69 1.34 45.62
N SER A 620 13.01 2.54 45.11
CA SER A 620 13.98 3.46 45.71
C SER A 620 13.40 4.39 46.79
N ASN A 621 12.07 4.53 46.88
CA ASN A 621 11.40 5.28 47.93
C ASN A 621 10.64 4.33 48.86
N GLY A 622 11.24 4.04 50.01
CA GLY A 622 10.76 3.07 51.00
C GLY A 622 9.44 3.43 51.68
N LEU A 623 8.33 3.15 51.03
CA LEU A 623 7.00 3.04 51.65
C LEU A 623 6.39 1.69 51.27
N ASN A 624 6.39 0.77 52.25
CA ASN A 624 5.73 -0.53 52.17
C ASN A 624 4.21 -0.36 52.08
N GLY A 625 3.70 -0.28 50.86
CA GLY A 625 2.31 -0.57 50.53
C GLY A 625 2.29 -1.75 49.58
N SER A 626 1.64 -2.84 49.98
CA SER A 626 1.36 -4.02 49.15
C SER A 626 0.31 -3.71 48.08
N ALA A 627 0.63 -2.76 47.18
CA ALA A 627 -0.11 -2.54 45.95
C ALA A 627 0.57 -3.38 44.85
N SER A 628 -0.10 -4.45 44.43
CA SER A 628 0.22 -5.10 43.16
C SER A 628 -0.15 -4.13 42.03
N SER A 629 0.80 -3.31 41.59
CA SER A 629 0.68 -2.36 40.47
C SER A 629 0.57 -3.12 39.14
N SER A 630 -0.68 -3.46 38.83
CA SER A 630 -1.18 -4.14 37.64
C SER A 630 -0.92 -3.38 36.33
N SER A 631 -0.58 -4.12 35.27
CA SER A 631 -0.61 -3.63 33.89
C SER A 631 -1.97 -3.01 33.54
N LEU A 632 -1.95 -1.91 32.77
CA LEU A 632 -3.14 -1.17 32.34
C LEU A 632 -4.12 -1.99 31.47
N LEU A 633 -3.73 -3.20 31.07
CA LEU A 633 -4.44 -4.06 30.12
C LEU A 633 -4.86 -5.42 30.69
N ASP A 634 -4.71 -5.63 31.99
CA ASP A 634 -5.23 -6.83 32.64
C ASP A 634 -6.76 -6.85 32.51
N PHE A 635 -7.32 -7.85 31.82
CA PHE A 635 -8.76 -7.98 31.55
C PHE A 635 -9.60 -8.24 32.82
N ASN A 636 -8.94 -8.26 33.98
CA ASN A 636 -9.56 -8.44 35.28
C ASN A 636 -10.38 -7.20 35.67
N VAL A 637 -11.69 -7.28 35.40
CA VAL A 637 -12.71 -6.25 35.67
C VAL A 637 -12.69 -5.76 37.14
N SER A 638 -12.22 -6.60 38.06
CA SER A 638 -12.25 -6.36 39.51
C SER A 638 -11.29 -5.27 40.02
N LYS A 639 -10.40 -4.73 39.17
CA LYS A 639 -9.27 -3.90 39.63
C LYS A 639 -9.46 -2.39 39.45
N ARG A 640 -10.10 -1.91 38.36
CA ARG A 640 -10.23 -0.47 38.05
C ARG A 640 -11.52 -0.15 37.28
N ALA A 641 -12.15 0.97 37.62
CA ALA A 641 -13.33 1.50 36.94
C ALA A 641 -13.04 1.93 35.49
N ASP A 642 -11.81 2.39 35.22
CA ASP A 642 -11.39 2.89 33.90
C ASP A 642 -10.78 1.78 33.01
N ASN A 643 -11.01 0.50 33.32
CA ASN A 643 -10.43 -0.59 32.56
C ASN A 643 -11.10 -0.72 31.17
N THR A 644 -10.42 -0.28 30.13
CA THR A 644 -10.81 -0.41 28.71
C THR A 644 -10.03 -1.51 27.98
N GLY A 645 -9.58 -2.54 28.70
CA GLY A 645 -8.79 -3.63 28.13
C GLY A 645 -9.48 -4.37 26.99
N LEU A 646 -8.69 -4.82 26.02
CA LEU A 646 -9.09 -5.64 24.87
C LEU A 646 -8.48 -7.03 25.02
N GLN A 647 -9.26 -8.09 24.78
CA GLN A 647 -8.82 -9.48 24.86
C GLN A 647 -9.31 -10.29 23.65
N SER A 648 -8.46 -11.18 23.12
CA SER A 648 -8.87 -12.21 22.18
C SER A 648 -9.59 -13.34 22.93
N CYS A 649 -10.80 -13.69 22.52
CA CYS A 649 -11.62 -14.70 23.18
C CYS A 649 -12.31 -15.60 22.16
N LYS A 650 -12.84 -16.71 22.65
CA LYS A 650 -13.81 -17.50 21.91
C LYS A 650 -15.14 -16.75 21.95
N GLU A 651 -15.59 -16.33 20.78
CA GLU A 651 -16.86 -15.67 20.56
C GLU A 651 -17.85 -16.69 19.98
N TYR A 652 -19.14 -16.47 20.19
CA TYR A 652 -20.17 -17.34 19.63
C TYR A 652 -20.82 -16.65 18.43
N THR A 653 -21.19 -17.42 17.40
CA THR A 653 -22.04 -16.94 16.29
C THR A 653 -23.52 -16.78 16.70
N LEU A 654 -23.77 -16.74 18.00
CA LEU A 654 -25.09 -16.58 18.60
C LEU A 654 -25.44 -15.09 18.68
N PHE A 655 -26.72 -14.77 18.54
CA PHE A 655 -27.17 -13.38 18.46
C PHE A 655 -27.31 -12.75 19.86
N LEU A 656 -26.51 -11.72 20.17
CA LEU A 656 -26.57 -10.94 21.42
C LEU A 656 -26.55 -11.77 22.71
N LEU A 657 -25.70 -12.80 22.76
CA LEU A 657 -25.65 -13.76 23.89
C LEU A 657 -25.54 -13.08 25.25
N HIS A 658 -24.65 -12.09 25.38
CA HIS A 658 -24.36 -11.45 26.67
C HIS A 658 -25.47 -10.49 27.12
N HIS A 659 -26.35 -10.08 26.22
CA HIS A 659 -27.34 -9.03 26.44
C HIS A 659 -28.78 -9.56 26.37
N TRP A 660 -28.97 -10.86 26.15
CA TRP A 660 -30.28 -11.49 26.05
C TRP A 660 -30.39 -12.75 26.92
N THR A 661 -31.29 -13.67 26.57
CA THR A 661 -31.41 -14.98 27.21
C THR A 661 -30.62 -16.00 26.38
N LEU A 662 -30.16 -17.08 27.03
CA LEU A 662 -29.45 -18.14 26.33
C LEU A 662 -30.35 -18.81 25.27
N TYR A 663 -31.63 -18.99 25.57
CA TYR A 663 -32.59 -19.56 24.62
C TYR A 663 -32.78 -18.66 23.38
N ASP A 664 -33.03 -17.37 23.59
CA ASP A 664 -33.27 -16.42 22.51
C ASP A 664 -32.03 -16.23 21.64
N ALA A 665 -30.83 -16.20 22.23
CA ALA A 665 -29.58 -16.08 21.49
C ALA A 665 -29.34 -17.24 20.50
N PHE A 666 -29.74 -18.46 20.88
CA PHE A 666 -29.75 -19.62 19.98
C PHE A 666 -30.90 -19.56 18.98
N PHE A 667 -32.07 -19.10 19.39
CA PHE A 667 -33.26 -19.09 18.55
C PHE A 667 -33.17 -18.08 17.40
N TYR A 668 -32.69 -16.88 17.69
CA TYR A 668 -32.58 -15.78 16.72
C TYR A 668 -31.24 -15.74 15.97
N SER A 669 -30.30 -16.64 16.27
CA SER A 669 -29.06 -16.75 15.49
C SER A 669 -29.35 -17.30 14.09
N ASP A 670 -28.92 -16.57 13.06
CA ASP A 670 -29.05 -16.97 11.66
C ASP A 670 -28.44 -18.36 11.39
N TYR A 671 -27.27 -18.61 11.96
CA TYR A 671 -26.54 -19.87 11.77
C TYR A 671 -27.29 -21.05 12.38
N VAL A 672 -27.67 -20.96 13.66
CA VAL A 672 -28.40 -22.04 14.35
C VAL A 672 -29.77 -22.25 13.70
N ASN A 673 -30.45 -21.17 13.34
CA ASN A 673 -31.76 -21.23 12.72
C ASN A 673 -31.73 -21.96 11.37
N SER A 674 -30.74 -21.69 10.52
CA SER A 674 -30.59 -22.38 9.23
C SER A 674 -30.43 -23.89 9.41
N LYS A 675 -29.52 -24.31 10.29
CA LYS A 675 -29.15 -25.72 10.51
C LYS A 675 -30.22 -26.54 11.22
N CYS A 676 -30.89 -25.94 12.21
CA CYS A 676 -31.90 -26.63 13.01
C CYS A 676 -33.34 -26.38 12.52
N HIS A 677 -33.52 -25.58 11.47
CA HIS A 677 -34.81 -25.22 10.89
C HIS A 677 -35.82 -24.69 11.93
N LEU A 678 -35.40 -23.69 12.74
CA LEU A 678 -36.16 -23.24 13.92
C LEU A 678 -37.47 -22.49 13.59
N TYR A 679 -37.64 -22.09 12.32
CA TYR A 679 -38.93 -21.60 11.80
C TYR A 679 -40.03 -22.68 11.88
N SER A 680 -39.68 -23.97 11.90
CA SER A 680 -40.61 -25.09 12.08
C SER A 680 -40.85 -25.43 13.55
N ASN A 681 -42.02 -26.00 13.86
CA ASN A 681 -42.33 -26.56 15.18
C ASN A 681 -41.35 -27.68 15.58
N ASP A 682 -40.91 -28.49 14.62
CA ASP A 682 -39.99 -29.59 14.88
C ASP A 682 -38.58 -29.09 15.22
N GLY A 683 -38.11 -28.05 14.54
CA GLY A 683 -36.85 -27.37 14.87
C GLY A 683 -36.87 -26.76 16.28
N ARG A 684 -37.99 -26.14 16.69
CA ARG A 684 -38.17 -25.66 18.07
C ARG A 684 -38.10 -26.77 19.11
N ARG A 685 -38.66 -27.94 18.81
CA ARG A 685 -38.54 -29.13 19.68
C ARG A 685 -37.10 -29.62 19.73
N LEU A 686 -36.42 -29.67 18.60
CA LEU A 686 -35.02 -30.06 18.49
C LEU A 686 -34.10 -29.18 19.35
N LEU A 687 -34.30 -27.86 19.33
CA LEU A 687 -33.55 -26.92 20.17
C LEU A 687 -33.79 -27.17 21.66
N LYS A 688 -35.04 -27.41 22.07
CA LYS A 688 -35.36 -27.78 23.46
C LYS A 688 -34.70 -29.11 23.86
N THR A 689 -34.68 -30.08 22.96
CA THR A 689 -33.96 -31.35 23.15
C THR A 689 -32.46 -31.12 23.28
N MET A 690 -31.87 -30.19 22.52
CA MET A 690 -30.46 -29.83 22.64
C MET A 690 -30.13 -29.29 24.04
N PHE A 691 -30.93 -28.33 24.56
CA PHE A 691 -30.75 -27.83 25.93
C PHE A 691 -30.90 -28.93 26.99
N ALA A 692 -31.87 -29.81 26.82
CA ALA A 692 -32.05 -30.96 27.71
C ALA A 692 -30.82 -31.89 27.71
N ARG A 693 -30.20 -32.14 26.55
CA ARG A 693 -28.96 -32.93 26.44
C ARG A 693 -27.72 -32.21 26.98
N MET A 694 -27.68 -30.89 26.89
CA MET A 694 -26.64 -30.09 27.53
C MET A 694 -26.78 -30.10 29.07
N GLY A 695 -27.95 -30.47 29.59
CA GLY A 695 -28.24 -30.43 31.02
C GLY A 695 -28.63 -29.03 31.50
N ILE A 696 -29.11 -28.17 30.60
CA ILE A 696 -29.55 -26.81 30.91
C ILE A 696 -31.08 -26.84 30.97
N SER A 697 -31.64 -26.47 32.13
CA SER A 697 -33.09 -26.40 32.27
C SER A 697 -33.66 -25.26 31.40
N LEU A 698 -34.90 -25.41 30.94
CA LEU A 698 -35.55 -24.37 30.14
C LEU A 698 -35.73 -23.06 30.92
N ILE A 699 -35.83 -23.13 32.25
CA ILE A 699 -35.91 -21.95 33.12
C ILE A 699 -34.56 -21.21 33.10
N GLN A 700 -33.45 -21.92 33.27
CA GLN A 700 -32.10 -21.33 33.17
C GLN A 700 -31.84 -20.78 31.77
N ALA A 701 -32.28 -21.48 30.72
CA ALA A 701 -32.10 -21.01 29.34
C ALA A 701 -32.84 -19.70 29.06
N ASN A 702 -34.01 -19.48 29.67
CA ASN A 702 -34.80 -18.25 29.53
C ASN A 702 -34.43 -17.16 30.56
N GLN A 703 -33.47 -17.42 31.45
CA GLN A 703 -32.95 -16.40 32.35
C GLN A 703 -32.05 -15.43 31.57
N ASN A 704 -32.09 -14.14 31.91
CA ASN A 704 -31.15 -13.18 31.34
C ASN A 704 -29.72 -13.59 31.67
N TRP A 705 -28.83 -13.50 30.67
CA TRP A 705 -27.43 -13.87 30.76
C TRP A 705 -26.74 -13.31 32.02
N HIS A 706 -27.03 -12.08 32.42
CA HIS A 706 -26.44 -11.47 33.61
C HIS A 706 -26.69 -12.29 34.88
N TYR A 707 -27.91 -12.79 35.05
CA TYR A 707 -28.34 -13.53 36.23
C TYR A 707 -28.07 -15.04 36.17
N LEU A 708 -27.61 -15.55 35.02
CA LEU A 708 -27.30 -16.97 34.85
C LEU A 708 -26.11 -17.40 35.72
N ASP A 709 -26.19 -18.61 36.28
CA ASP A 709 -25.21 -19.19 37.19
C ASP A 709 -23.77 -19.14 36.62
N LEU A 710 -22.81 -18.70 37.44
CA LEU A 710 -21.40 -18.56 37.05
C LEU A 710 -20.78 -19.91 36.64
N ASP A 711 -21.15 -21.00 37.30
CA ASP A 711 -20.66 -22.34 36.98
C ASP A 711 -21.14 -22.80 35.61
N LEU A 712 -22.38 -22.44 35.23
CA LEU A 712 -22.92 -22.75 33.91
C LEU A 712 -22.21 -21.94 32.83
N LYS A 713 -21.97 -20.65 33.06
CA LYS A 713 -21.19 -19.80 32.14
C LYS A 713 -19.79 -20.36 31.87
N LYS A 714 -19.09 -20.80 32.92
CA LYS A 714 -17.74 -21.40 32.79
C LYS A 714 -17.75 -22.73 32.04
N LYS A 715 -18.81 -23.53 32.17
CA LYS A 715 -18.94 -24.85 31.54
C LYS A 715 -19.53 -24.80 30.13
N LEU A 716 -20.12 -23.67 29.73
CA LEU A 716 -20.90 -23.55 28.49
C LEU A 716 -20.11 -23.97 27.25
N ASP A 717 -18.84 -23.56 27.12
CA ASP A 717 -17.96 -23.95 26.01
C ASP A 717 -17.87 -25.47 25.86
N GLY A 718 -17.63 -26.17 26.97
CA GLY A 718 -17.52 -27.63 26.98
C GLY A 718 -18.84 -28.32 26.66
N LEU A 719 -19.97 -27.75 27.13
CA LEU A 719 -21.31 -28.29 26.86
C LEU A 719 -21.70 -28.14 25.39
N ILE A 720 -21.40 -26.98 24.79
CA ILE A 720 -21.64 -26.70 23.38
C ILE A 720 -20.78 -27.65 22.54
N LEU A 721 -19.46 -27.69 22.76
CA LEU A 721 -18.56 -28.57 21.98
C LEU A 721 -18.95 -30.05 22.03
N ARG A 722 -19.49 -30.54 23.16
CA ARG A 722 -19.95 -31.93 23.30
C ARG A 722 -21.16 -32.27 22.43
N GLU A 723 -22.10 -31.34 22.30
CA GLU A 723 -23.36 -31.61 21.59
C GLU A 723 -23.36 -31.11 20.15
N VAL A 724 -22.62 -30.05 19.79
CA VAL A 724 -22.74 -29.44 18.45
C VAL A 724 -22.41 -30.40 17.31
N GLY A 725 -21.48 -31.35 17.49
CA GLY A 725 -21.16 -32.36 16.48
C GLY A 725 -22.36 -33.22 16.05
N LYS A 726 -23.38 -33.39 16.92
CA LYS A 726 -24.59 -34.16 16.63
C LYS A 726 -25.65 -33.37 15.88
N PHE A 727 -25.62 -32.04 15.96
CA PHE A 727 -26.59 -31.14 15.33
C PHE A 727 -26.06 -30.48 14.05
N ASN A 728 -24.92 -30.96 13.50
CA ASN A 728 -24.17 -30.30 12.40
C ASN A 728 -23.78 -28.84 12.71
N LEU A 729 -23.61 -28.61 14.00
CA LEU A 729 -23.10 -27.50 14.77
C LEU A 729 -21.73 -26.84 14.58
N THR A 730 -21.01 -27.07 13.47
CA THR A 730 -19.53 -27.12 13.51
C THR A 730 -18.83 -25.79 13.85
N GLU A 731 -19.44 -24.65 13.52
CA GLU A 731 -18.80 -23.32 13.62
C GLU A 731 -19.53 -22.39 14.60
N VAL A 732 -20.18 -22.92 15.64
CA VAL A 732 -20.84 -22.08 16.66
C VAL A 732 -19.84 -21.22 17.42
N ILE A 733 -18.64 -21.77 17.67
CA ILE A 733 -17.58 -21.10 18.39
C ILE A 733 -16.53 -20.63 17.39
N ILE A 734 -16.28 -19.33 17.42
CA ILE A 734 -15.35 -18.63 16.55
C ILE A 734 -14.31 -17.90 17.39
N ASP A 735 -13.17 -17.63 16.80
CA ASP A 735 -12.20 -16.74 17.43
C ASP A 735 -12.61 -15.28 17.15
N GLY A 736 -12.64 -14.47 18.20
CA GLY A 736 -13.10 -13.08 18.18
C GLY A 736 -12.44 -12.23 19.26
N PHE A 737 -13.01 -11.05 19.48
CA PHE A 737 -12.47 -10.08 20.43
C PHE A 737 -13.54 -9.61 21.40
N ARG A 738 -13.11 -9.24 22.60
CA ARG A 738 -13.96 -8.66 23.62
C ARG A 738 -13.30 -7.46 24.26
N ARG A 739 -14.08 -6.40 24.46
CA ARG A 739 -13.63 -5.15 25.07
C ARG A 739 -14.34 -4.91 26.40
N ASN A 740 -13.57 -4.50 27.41
CA ASN A 740 -14.08 -4.07 28.71
C ASN A 740 -14.47 -2.59 28.69
N TYR A 741 -15.52 -2.25 29.44
CA TYR A 741 -15.98 -0.89 29.70
C TYR A 741 -16.12 -0.67 31.21
N GLY A 742 -15.05 -0.94 31.95
CA GLY A 742 -15.06 -0.82 33.40
C GLY A 742 -16.09 -1.72 34.08
N PHE A 743 -16.82 -1.16 35.04
CA PHE A 743 -17.88 -1.89 35.76
C PHE A 743 -19.19 -2.04 34.98
N HIS A 744 -19.33 -1.42 33.80
CA HIS A 744 -20.48 -1.68 32.93
C HIS A 744 -20.46 -3.10 32.35
N GLY A 745 -19.30 -3.76 32.35
CA GLY A 745 -19.10 -5.09 31.82
C GLY A 745 -18.33 -5.06 30.52
N SER A 746 -18.52 -6.08 29.69
CA SER A 746 -17.72 -6.25 28.48
C SER A 746 -18.49 -6.83 27.33
N ILE A 747 -18.23 -6.25 26.15
CA ILE A 747 -19.00 -6.45 24.93
C ILE A 747 -18.11 -7.19 23.92
N SER A 748 -18.69 -8.19 23.25
CA SER A 748 -18.01 -8.91 22.16
C SER A 748 -18.04 -8.11 20.86
N SER A 749 -17.12 -8.42 19.95
CA SER A 749 -17.03 -7.70 18.68
C SER A 749 -18.29 -7.83 17.83
N GLY A 750 -18.90 -9.02 17.75
CA GLY A 750 -20.16 -9.25 17.04
C GLY A 750 -21.35 -8.54 17.68
N ASP A 751 -21.49 -8.60 19.01
CA ASP A 751 -22.59 -7.91 19.71
C ASP A 751 -22.54 -6.39 19.48
N TYR A 752 -21.32 -5.84 19.39
CA TYR A 752 -21.11 -4.42 19.12
C TYR A 752 -21.45 -4.05 17.67
N VAL A 753 -21.08 -4.88 16.70
CA VAL A 753 -21.44 -4.68 15.27
C VAL A 753 -22.95 -4.64 15.11
N GLU A 754 -23.68 -5.61 15.69
CA GLU A 754 -25.15 -5.66 15.58
C GLU A 754 -25.81 -4.42 16.18
N ALA A 755 -25.27 -3.90 17.28
CA ALA A 755 -25.76 -2.69 17.90
C ALA A 755 -25.57 -1.44 17.02
N VAL A 756 -24.37 -1.27 16.44
CA VAL A 756 -24.07 -0.14 15.55
C VAL A 756 -24.89 -0.25 14.26
N GLN A 757 -25.04 -1.46 13.72
CA GLN A 757 -25.85 -1.71 12.54
C GLN A 757 -27.31 -1.34 12.78
N ALA A 758 -27.86 -1.73 13.93
CA ALA A 758 -29.24 -1.43 14.28
C ALA A 758 -29.53 0.07 14.40
N LEU A 759 -28.58 0.86 14.92
CA LEU A 759 -28.68 2.31 15.00
C LEU A 759 -28.71 2.98 13.62
N LEU A 760 -27.92 2.45 12.68
CA LEU A 760 -27.90 2.89 11.29
C LEU A 760 -29.23 2.58 10.58
N GLU A 761 -29.82 1.43 10.90
CA GLU A 761 -31.07 0.95 10.30
C GLU A 761 -32.34 1.65 10.82
N HIS A 762 -32.30 2.14 12.06
CA HIS A 762 -33.47 2.70 12.75
C HIS A 762 -33.85 4.09 12.23
N ALA A 763 -34.95 4.26 11.50
CA ALA A 763 -35.51 5.59 11.22
C ALA A 763 -36.25 6.15 12.44
N MET A 764 -35.89 7.36 12.90
CA MET A 764 -36.72 8.08 13.88
C MET A 764 -37.88 8.77 13.14
N PRO A 765 -39.13 8.70 13.62
CA PRO A 765 -40.14 9.66 13.20
C PRO A 765 -39.65 11.05 13.59
N GLN A 766 -39.68 12.02 12.68
CA GLN A 766 -39.44 13.41 13.08
C GLN A 766 -40.47 13.78 14.15
N PRO A 767 -40.05 14.39 15.28
CA PRO A 767 -41.02 14.93 16.22
C PRO A 767 -41.83 15.99 15.47
N TYR A 768 -43.13 15.75 15.35
CA TYR A 768 -44.09 16.78 14.94
C TYR A 768 -44.11 17.82 16.08
N GLU A 769 -43.15 18.73 16.11
CA GLU A 769 -43.16 19.83 17.07
C GLU A 769 -44.29 20.78 16.68
N ASN A 770 -45.38 20.71 17.44
CA ASN A 770 -46.35 21.78 17.55
C ASN A 770 -45.61 23.12 17.67
N GLY A 771 -45.90 24.02 16.74
CA GLY A 771 -45.09 25.19 16.43
C GLY A 771 -44.46 25.91 17.62
N LYS A 772 -43.12 25.94 17.63
CA LYS A 772 -42.24 27.00 18.14
C LYS A 772 -40.78 26.59 17.89
N SER A 773 -40.33 26.70 16.64
CA SER A 773 -38.90 26.59 16.32
C SER A 773 -38.15 27.73 17.03
N LYS A 774 -37.20 27.39 17.90
CA LYS A 774 -36.09 28.30 18.22
C LYS A 774 -35.22 28.43 16.97
N PRO A 775 -34.87 29.66 16.53
CA PRO A 775 -34.09 29.84 15.32
C PRO A 775 -32.64 29.43 15.58
N ILE A 776 -32.15 28.45 14.83
CA ILE A 776 -30.72 28.32 14.55
C ILE A 776 -30.40 29.51 13.62
N LEU A 777 -29.50 30.39 14.06
CA LEU A 777 -29.02 31.50 13.24
C LEU A 777 -28.38 30.96 11.96
N ASN A 778 -29.04 31.16 10.82
CA ASN A 778 -28.39 31.24 9.52
C ASN A 778 -29.00 32.44 8.78
N ASN A 779 -28.24 33.54 8.77
CA ASN A 779 -28.55 34.73 7.98
C ASN A 779 -28.27 34.42 6.50
N GLY A 780 -29.32 34.16 5.74
CA GLY A 780 -29.26 34.05 4.28
C GLY A 780 -30.67 34.01 3.70
N ARG A 781 -31.14 35.16 3.18
CA ARG A 781 -32.47 35.35 2.60
C ARG A 781 -32.75 34.32 1.48
N ARG A 782 -33.61 33.32 1.72
CA ARG A 782 -34.25 32.54 0.66
C ARG A 782 -35.59 33.17 0.27
N ARG A 783 -35.63 33.74 -0.94
CA ARG A 783 -36.87 34.04 -1.67
C ARG A 783 -37.59 32.72 -1.95
N LYS A 784 -38.90 32.68 -1.65
CA LYS A 784 -39.80 31.61 -2.10
C LYS A 784 -39.87 31.65 -3.62
N ASN A 785 -39.57 30.52 -4.27
CA ASN A 785 -40.15 30.17 -5.56
C ASN A 785 -40.60 28.71 -5.51
N GLU A 786 -41.83 28.49 -5.93
CA GLU A 786 -42.56 27.24 -5.93
C GLU A 786 -42.10 26.34 -7.09
N GLY A 787 -41.99 25.03 -6.82
CA GLY A 787 -41.74 23.99 -7.82
C GLY A 787 -41.64 22.63 -7.14
N LYS A 788 -42.62 21.75 -7.39
CA LYS A 788 -42.73 20.39 -6.83
C LYS A 788 -41.55 19.49 -7.25
N LYS A 789 -40.52 19.40 -6.40
CA LYS A 789 -39.51 18.33 -6.33
C LYS A 789 -39.08 18.19 -4.86
N HIS A 790 -39.89 17.54 -4.01
CA HIS A 790 -39.53 17.31 -2.60
C HIS A 790 -40.18 16.02 -2.11
N ASP A 791 -39.49 14.88 -2.25
CA ASP A 791 -39.79 13.67 -1.46
C ASP A 791 -38.57 12.74 -1.29
N SER A 792 -37.58 12.78 -2.20
CA SER A 792 -36.32 12.05 -2.03
C SER A 792 -35.39 12.65 -0.95
N GLY A 793 -35.50 13.96 -0.70
CA GLY A 793 -34.64 14.66 0.27
C GLY A 793 -34.87 14.21 1.72
N THR A 794 -36.12 13.92 2.10
CA THR A 794 -36.48 13.55 3.49
C THR A 794 -35.96 12.17 3.88
N LYS A 795 -35.89 11.21 2.94
CA LYS A 795 -35.34 9.86 3.17
C LYS A 795 -33.82 9.87 3.29
N ASN A 796 -33.13 10.59 2.41
CA ASN A 796 -31.68 10.74 2.47
C ASN A 796 -31.25 11.42 3.79
N GLU A 797 -31.99 12.43 4.24
CA GLU A 797 -31.76 13.08 5.53
C GLU A 797 -31.90 12.10 6.72
N GLN A 798 -32.87 11.18 6.67
CA GLN A 798 -33.03 10.15 7.71
C GLN A 798 -31.86 9.17 7.75
N PHE A 799 -31.35 8.74 6.59
CA PHE A 799 -30.17 7.87 6.53
C PHE A 799 -28.91 8.58 7.05
N ILE A 800 -28.74 9.86 6.71
CA ILE A 800 -27.65 10.69 7.24
C ILE A 800 -27.77 10.85 8.76
N ALA A 801 -28.98 11.03 9.30
CA ALA A 801 -29.21 11.05 10.75
C ALA A 801 -28.93 9.69 11.41
N GLY A 802 -29.15 8.58 10.69
CA GLY A 802 -28.71 7.23 11.09
C GLY A 802 -27.19 7.12 11.18
N PHE A 803 -26.47 7.63 10.17
CA PHE A 803 -25.02 7.67 10.15
C PHE A 803 -24.45 8.37 11.39
N TRP A 804 -24.91 9.57 11.73
CA TRP A 804 -24.38 10.31 12.89
C TRP A 804 -24.64 9.60 14.22
N ARG A 805 -25.80 8.95 14.37
CA ARG A 805 -26.08 8.13 15.57
C ARG A 805 -25.13 6.95 15.70
N ALA A 806 -24.88 6.23 14.60
CA ALA A 806 -23.93 5.13 14.58
C ALA A 806 -22.50 5.61 14.84
N TYR A 807 -22.10 6.73 14.23
CA TYR A 807 -20.79 7.36 14.38
C TYR A 807 -20.54 7.84 15.83
N ASP A 808 -21.53 8.46 16.47
CA ASP A 808 -21.45 8.91 17.86
C ASP A 808 -21.46 7.74 18.85
N ALA A 809 -22.19 6.66 18.53
CA ALA A 809 -22.23 5.46 19.36
C ALA A 809 -20.85 4.77 19.48
N LEU A 810 -19.94 4.97 18.52
CA LEU A 810 -18.58 4.45 18.62
C LEU A 810 -17.83 4.95 19.86
N ASN A 811 -18.17 6.14 20.37
CA ASN A 811 -17.59 6.73 21.57
C ASN A 811 -18.47 6.59 22.82
N ASN A 812 -19.78 6.32 22.65
CA ASN A 812 -20.74 6.34 23.75
C ASN A 812 -21.37 4.96 24.00
N TYR A 813 -21.02 4.37 25.15
CA TYR A 813 -21.54 3.08 25.62
C TYR A 813 -23.08 3.05 25.72
N GLU A 814 -23.72 4.11 26.22
CA GLU A 814 -25.18 4.13 26.39
C GLU A 814 -25.92 4.04 25.05
N SER A 815 -25.36 4.69 24.03
CA SER A 815 -25.91 4.64 22.67
C SER A 815 -25.79 3.23 22.08
N VAL A 816 -24.70 2.52 22.35
CA VAL A 816 -24.50 1.13 21.94
C VAL A 816 -25.53 0.21 22.62
N ILE A 817 -25.78 0.36 23.92
CA ILE A 817 -26.80 -0.44 24.63
C ILE A 817 -28.19 -0.20 24.05
N ARG A 818 -28.53 1.06 23.73
CA ARG A 818 -29.77 1.39 23.02
C ARG A 818 -29.83 0.72 21.65
N GLY A 819 -28.72 0.70 20.92
CA GLY A 819 -28.57 -0.03 19.67
C GLY A 819 -28.85 -1.52 19.80
N MET A 820 -28.38 -2.16 20.88
CA MET A 820 -28.65 -3.59 21.14
C MET A 820 -30.13 -3.87 21.39
N GLU A 821 -30.85 -2.96 22.04
CA GLU A 821 -32.31 -3.12 22.22
C GLU A 821 -33.06 -3.05 20.89
N ILE A 822 -32.64 -2.13 20.01
CA ILE A 822 -33.19 -2.02 18.66
C ILE A 822 -32.86 -3.27 17.82
N ALA A 823 -31.62 -3.77 17.91
CA ALA A 823 -31.18 -4.97 17.20
C ALA A 823 -32.04 -6.20 17.54
N LYS A 824 -32.40 -6.39 18.82
CA LYS A 824 -33.31 -7.49 19.24
C LYS A 824 -34.66 -7.43 18.52
N PHE A 825 -35.24 -6.23 18.41
CA PHE A 825 -36.51 -6.03 17.73
C PHE A 825 -36.42 -6.26 16.22
N GLN A 826 -35.37 -5.75 15.58
CA GLN A 826 -35.13 -5.96 14.16
C GLN A 826 -34.93 -7.45 13.84
N GLN A 827 -34.21 -8.18 14.67
CA GLN A 827 -33.98 -9.61 14.46
C GLN A 827 -35.26 -10.43 14.67
N GLN A 828 -36.11 -10.05 15.64
CA GLN A 828 -37.45 -10.64 15.79
C GLN A 828 -38.29 -10.42 14.54
N PHE A 829 -38.30 -9.19 14.00
CA PHE A 829 -38.99 -8.87 12.76
C PHE A 829 -38.51 -9.73 11.58
N ILE A 830 -37.18 -9.82 11.39
CA ILE A 830 -36.56 -10.61 10.32
C ILE A 830 -36.96 -12.07 10.45
N PHE A 831 -36.90 -12.64 11.66
CA PHE A 831 -37.26 -14.04 11.89
C PHE A 831 -38.75 -14.32 11.61
N GLU A 832 -39.66 -13.48 12.11
CA GLU A 832 -41.10 -13.63 11.92
C GLU A 832 -41.46 -13.56 10.42
N LYS A 833 -40.96 -12.54 9.74
CA LYS A 833 -41.24 -12.33 8.31
C LYS A 833 -40.55 -13.36 7.43
N GLY A 834 -39.32 -13.73 7.75
CA GLY A 834 -38.62 -14.83 7.09
C GLY A 834 -39.36 -16.16 7.24
N SER A 835 -39.85 -16.47 8.44
CA SER A 835 -40.66 -17.68 8.68
C SER A 835 -41.96 -17.67 7.88
N GLU A 836 -42.64 -16.52 7.80
CA GLU A 836 -43.86 -16.35 7.01
C GLU A 836 -43.60 -16.57 5.51
N ILE A 837 -42.49 -16.04 4.97
CA ILE A 837 -42.08 -16.19 3.56
C ILE A 837 -41.83 -17.67 3.22
N ILE A 838 -41.12 -18.40 4.10
CA ILE A 838 -40.83 -19.83 3.91
C ILE A 838 -42.10 -20.67 4.02
N GLN A 839 -42.94 -20.43 5.04
CA GLN A 839 -44.18 -21.19 5.24
C GLN A 839 -45.20 -20.98 4.11
N LYS A 840 -45.26 -19.77 3.54
CA LYS A 840 -46.10 -19.47 2.37
C LYS A 840 -45.52 -19.97 1.05
N GLY A 841 -44.31 -20.53 1.03
CA GLY A 841 -43.66 -20.99 -0.19
C GLY A 841 -43.39 -19.86 -1.18
N MET A 842 -43.08 -18.65 -0.70
CA MET A 842 -42.86 -17.48 -1.56
C MET A 842 -41.52 -17.49 -2.29
N VAL A 843 -40.59 -18.36 -1.89
CA VAL A 843 -39.30 -18.54 -2.56
C VAL A 843 -39.51 -19.33 -3.83
N LYS A 844 -39.36 -18.68 -4.99
CA LYS A 844 -39.50 -19.31 -6.30
C LYS A 844 -38.14 -19.50 -6.94
N THR A 845 -37.90 -20.67 -7.53
CA THR A 845 -36.68 -20.92 -8.32
C THR A 845 -36.95 -20.58 -9.78
N GLN A 846 -36.18 -19.63 -10.32
CA GLN A 846 -36.19 -19.22 -11.73
C GLN A 846 -34.88 -19.66 -12.37
N SER A 847 -34.87 -20.79 -13.09
CA SER A 847 -33.74 -21.38 -13.83
C SER A 847 -32.35 -21.28 -13.15
N LYS A 848 -31.71 -20.10 -13.17
CA LYS A 848 -30.38 -19.80 -12.65
C LYS A 848 -30.34 -19.08 -11.28
N PHE A 849 -31.46 -18.60 -10.73
CA PHE A 849 -31.51 -17.87 -9.45
C PHE A 849 -32.83 -18.09 -8.70
N LYS A 850 -32.87 -17.74 -7.42
CA LYS A 850 -34.09 -17.73 -6.60
C LYS A 850 -34.64 -16.32 -6.51
N VAL A 851 -35.97 -16.18 -6.45
CA VAL A 851 -36.66 -14.89 -6.41
C VAL A 851 -37.67 -14.86 -5.27
N VAL A 852 -37.67 -13.76 -4.53
CA VAL A 852 -38.67 -13.42 -3.51
C VAL A 852 -39.13 -11.97 -3.74
N ILE A 853 -40.39 -11.77 -4.10
CA ILE A 853 -40.98 -10.44 -4.24
C ILE A 853 -42.04 -10.25 -3.16
N LEU A 854 -41.88 -9.21 -2.33
CA LEU A 854 -42.80 -8.83 -1.27
C LEU A 854 -43.77 -7.79 -1.80
N ASN A 855 -45.04 -8.19 -1.90
CA ASN A 855 -46.13 -7.34 -2.38
C ASN A 855 -46.58 -6.34 -1.31
N GLU A 856 -47.32 -5.32 -1.74
CA GLU A 856 -47.90 -4.29 -0.88
C GLU A 856 -48.63 -4.86 0.35
N SER A 857 -49.52 -5.84 0.14
CA SER A 857 -50.28 -6.48 1.23
C SER A 857 -49.40 -7.18 2.26
N PHE A 858 -48.20 -7.63 1.88
CA PHE A 858 -47.25 -8.24 2.80
C PHE A 858 -46.52 -7.15 3.60
N THR A 859 -46.12 -6.07 2.93
CA THR A 859 -45.41 -4.94 3.54
C THR A 859 -46.29 -4.06 4.43
N THR A 860 -47.59 -3.93 4.16
CA THR A 860 -48.50 -3.10 4.97
C THR A 860 -49.03 -3.84 6.21
N ASN A 861 -49.23 -5.16 6.10
CA ASN A 861 -49.69 -6.00 7.21
C ASN A 861 -48.56 -6.42 8.16
N SER A 862 -47.33 -5.97 7.94
CA SER A 862 -46.19 -6.28 8.79
C SER A 862 -46.14 -5.40 10.03
N SER A 863 -47.16 -5.50 10.89
CA SER A 863 -47.04 -5.06 12.28
C SER A 863 -46.46 -6.22 13.09
N ILE A 864 -45.45 -5.96 13.92
CA ILE A 864 -44.97 -6.96 14.88
C ILE A 864 -46.09 -7.16 15.89
N THR A 865 -46.79 -8.29 15.78
CA THR A 865 -47.68 -8.73 16.84
C THR A 865 -46.79 -9.07 18.02
N ARG A 866 -46.77 -8.24 19.06
CA ARG A 866 -46.48 -8.77 20.39
C ARG A 866 -47.47 -9.92 20.58
N SER A 867 -46.98 -11.16 20.56
CA SER A 867 -47.73 -12.29 21.07
C SER A 867 -48.31 -11.86 22.42
N ASN A 868 -49.63 -11.95 22.55
CA ASN A 868 -50.36 -11.57 23.75
C ASN A 868 -49.66 -12.13 25.01
N PHE A 869 -48.96 -11.26 25.73
CA PHE A 869 -48.40 -11.48 27.06
C PHE A 869 -49.49 -11.54 28.14
N ASN A 870 -50.71 -11.95 27.77
CA ASN A 870 -51.86 -11.99 28.68
C ASN A 870 -52.16 -13.36 29.27
N ASP A 871 -51.38 -14.40 28.94
CA ASP A 871 -51.41 -15.67 29.67
C ASP A 871 -50.08 -15.91 30.39
N SER A 872 -49.85 -15.18 31.48
CA SER A 872 -49.36 -15.78 32.73
C SER A 872 -49.38 -14.74 33.84
N THR A 873 -50.03 -15.14 34.93
CA THR A 873 -50.34 -14.41 36.15
C THR A 873 -49.11 -14.08 37.01
N PHE A 874 -47.97 -13.67 36.42
CA PHE A 874 -46.68 -13.63 37.14
C PHE A 874 -45.86 -12.33 37.07
N ASN A 875 -46.25 -11.29 36.31
CA ASN A 875 -45.44 -10.07 36.19
C ASN A 875 -46.10 -8.76 36.66
N LYS A 876 -47.00 -8.84 37.65
CA LYS A 876 -47.66 -7.63 38.21
C LYS A 876 -46.86 -6.85 39.26
N SER A 877 -45.60 -7.23 39.55
CA SER A 877 -44.84 -6.65 40.68
C SER A 877 -43.61 -5.81 40.30
N ALA A 878 -43.40 -5.45 39.03
CA ALA A 878 -42.19 -4.70 38.63
C ALA A 878 -42.44 -3.42 37.79
N SER A 879 -43.66 -2.86 37.78
CA SER A 879 -43.98 -1.67 36.95
C SER A 879 -44.32 -0.40 37.76
N SER A 880 -43.65 -0.17 38.90
CA SER A 880 -43.81 1.08 39.69
C SER A 880 -42.63 2.05 39.58
N LEU A 881 -41.66 1.79 38.70
CA LEU A 881 -40.61 2.75 38.37
C LEU A 881 -40.75 3.10 36.89
N LYS A 882 -41.12 4.35 36.61
CA LYS A 882 -40.95 4.95 35.30
C LYS A 882 -39.44 4.97 35.01
N ASP A 883 -38.95 3.92 34.37
CA ASP A 883 -37.59 3.89 33.85
C ASP A 883 -37.66 4.45 32.42
N ASP A 884 -37.17 5.68 32.23
CA ASP A 884 -37.08 6.37 30.93
C ASP A 884 -36.18 5.64 29.91
N ARG A 885 -35.60 4.49 30.30
CA ARG A 885 -34.78 3.61 29.46
C ARG A 885 -35.58 2.59 28.65
N VAL A 886 -36.88 2.44 28.88
CA VAL A 886 -37.72 1.61 28.01
C VAL A 886 -38.03 2.42 26.75
N VAL A 887 -37.35 2.12 25.64
CA VAL A 887 -37.74 2.64 24.32
C VAL A 887 -39.24 2.37 24.15
N ASP A 888 -40.03 3.41 23.99
CA ASP A 888 -41.47 3.30 23.79
C ASP A 888 -41.71 2.58 22.45
N ILE A 889 -41.86 1.25 22.49
CA ILE A 889 -41.96 0.34 21.33
C ILE A 889 -43.17 0.68 20.41
N LYS A 890 -44.07 1.57 20.84
CA LYS A 890 -45.11 2.19 20.01
C LYS A 890 -44.54 3.09 18.89
N THR A 891 -43.25 3.40 18.93
CA THR A 891 -42.55 4.34 18.03
C THR A 891 -41.85 3.64 16.85
N PHE A 892 -41.80 2.30 16.82
CA PHE A 892 -41.42 1.57 15.62
C PHE A 892 -42.57 1.67 14.63
N GLY A 893 -42.41 2.59 13.68
CA GLY A 893 -43.38 2.87 12.62
C GLY A 893 -43.80 1.61 11.86
N ASN A 894 -44.92 1.75 11.15
CA ASN A 894 -45.47 0.81 10.18
C ASN A 894 -44.38 -0.08 9.55
N GLY A 895 -44.38 -1.41 9.75
CA GLY A 895 -43.25 -2.26 9.32
C GLY A 895 -42.94 -2.22 7.82
N ALA A 896 -43.84 -1.64 7.02
CA ALA A 896 -43.57 -1.18 5.66
C ALA A 896 -42.31 -0.32 5.56
N SER A 897 -42.05 0.58 6.51
CA SER A 897 -40.88 1.47 6.51
C SER A 897 -39.57 0.72 6.76
N MET A 898 -39.61 -0.44 7.43
CA MET A 898 -38.42 -1.26 7.66
C MET A 898 -37.94 -1.92 6.37
N PHE A 899 -38.85 -2.39 5.52
CA PHE A 899 -38.51 -2.97 4.22
C PHE A 899 -37.95 -1.95 3.22
N GLN A 900 -38.16 -0.65 3.46
CA GLN A 900 -37.57 0.41 2.63
C GLN A 900 -36.08 0.60 2.89
N ASN A 901 -35.56 0.13 4.04
CA ASN A 901 -34.13 0.21 4.32
C ASN A 901 -33.39 -0.94 3.60
N PRO A 902 -32.41 -0.65 2.71
CA PRO A 902 -31.68 -1.68 1.99
C PRO A 902 -30.93 -2.67 2.90
N LEU A 903 -30.48 -2.23 4.07
CA LEU A 903 -29.75 -3.07 5.03
C LEU A 903 -30.65 -4.13 5.67
N ILE A 904 -31.88 -3.76 6.05
CA ILE A 904 -32.87 -4.70 6.62
C ILE A 904 -33.29 -5.72 5.56
N LEU A 905 -33.52 -5.27 4.32
CA LEU A 905 -33.88 -6.16 3.21
C LEU A 905 -32.75 -7.15 2.89
N THR A 906 -31.49 -6.68 2.93
CA THR A 906 -30.30 -7.51 2.76
C THR A 906 -30.14 -8.51 3.91
N LYS A 907 -30.37 -8.12 5.17
CA LYS A 907 -30.38 -9.03 6.32
C LYS A 907 -31.44 -10.13 6.16
N LEU A 908 -32.66 -9.78 5.80
CA LEU A 908 -33.72 -10.75 5.54
C LEU A 908 -33.37 -11.70 4.40
N GLY A 909 -32.83 -11.18 3.31
CA GLY A 909 -32.38 -12.01 2.19
C GLY A 909 -31.23 -12.95 2.58
N ASN A 910 -30.25 -12.48 3.37
CA ASN A 910 -29.18 -13.32 3.90
C ASN A 910 -29.70 -14.43 4.82
N TRP A 911 -30.71 -14.13 5.66
CA TRP A 911 -31.40 -15.12 6.50
C TRP A 911 -32.11 -16.18 5.65
N ILE A 912 -32.84 -15.78 4.61
CA ILE A 912 -33.53 -16.70 3.69
C ILE A 912 -32.50 -17.56 2.96
N LEU A 913 -31.44 -16.95 2.45
CA LEU A 913 -30.37 -17.63 1.73
C LEU A 913 -29.66 -18.67 2.62
N ASN A 914 -29.46 -18.35 3.90
CA ASN A 914 -28.95 -19.28 4.91
C ASN A 914 -29.82 -20.52 5.05
N VAL A 915 -31.13 -20.32 5.23
CA VAL A 915 -32.10 -21.43 5.34
C VAL A 915 -32.13 -22.26 4.06
N GLN A 916 -32.11 -21.61 2.90
CA GLN A 916 -32.18 -22.25 1.58
C GLN A 916 -30.91 -23.03 1.22
N ALA A 917 -29.74 -22.57 1.67
CA ALA A 917 -28.47 -23.26 1.44
C ALA A 917 -28.41 -24.63 2.14
N ASP A 918 -29.19 -24.83 3.21
CA ASP A 918 -29.27 -26.11 3.91
C ASP A 918 -30.35 -27.04 3.36
N LEU A 919 -31.44 -26.49 2.82
CA LEU A 919 -32.55 -27.26 2.24
C LEU A 919 -32.21 -27.84 0.86
N ASP A 920 -31.57 -27.06 -0.02
CA ASP A 920 -31.34 -27.45 -1.41
C ASP A 920 -29.88 -27.85 -1.69
N GLU A 921 -29.67 -28.77 -2.64
CA GLU A 921 -28.32 -29.08 -3.15
C GLU A 921 -27.80 -28.05 -4.15
N GLY A 922 -28.70 -27.34 -4.83
CA GLY A 922 -28.37 -26.25 -5.74
C GLY A 922 -28.13 -24.92 -5.02
N LEU A 923 -26.86 -24.51 -4.89
CA LEU A 923 -26.49 -23.20 -4.37
C LEU A 923 -26.74 -22.11 -5.42
N LEU A 924 -27.97 -21.62 -5.47
CA LEU A 924 -28.38 -20.53 -6.35
C LEU A 924 -28.32 -19.17 -5.62
N PRO A 925 -27.99 -18.08 -6.34
CA PRO A 925 -28.08 -16.73 -5.79
C PRO A 925 -29.55 -16.32 -5.58
N LEU A 926 -29.79 -15.31 -4.73
CA LEU A 926 -31.14 -14.88 -4.33
C LEU A 926 -31.38 -13.43 -4.72
N LEU A 927 -32.50 -13.20 -5.42
CA LEU A 927 -33.05 -11.88 -5.68
C LEU A 927 -34.21 -11.63 -4.71
N ILE A 928 -34.13 -10.56 -3.92
CA ILE A 928 -35.20 -10.15 -3.01
C ILE A 928 -35.68 -8.74 -3.37
N GLY A 929 -36.99 -8.54 -3.46
CA GLY A 929 -37.60 -7.25 -3.77
C GLY A 929 -38.71 -6.89 -2.80
N ALA A 930 -38.78 -5.63 -2.37
CA ALA A 930 -39.85 -5.13 -1.52
C ALA A 930 -40.55 -3.92 -2.13
N TYR A 931 -41.89 -3.93 -2.12
CA TYR A 931 -42.69 -2.82 -2.64
C TYR A 931 -42.73 -1.64 -1.67
N ASN A 932 -42.57 -0.44 -2.21
CA ASN A 932 -42.79 0.81 -1.51
C ASN A 932 -44.05 1.50 -2.05
N SER A 933 -45.09 1.58 -1.22
CA SER A 933 -46.35 2.25 -1.57
C SER A 933 -46.20 3.77 -1.75
N GLU A 934 -45.25 4.42 -1.06
CA GLU A 934 -45.08 5.88 -1.13
C GLU A 934 -44.52 6.31 -2.50
N THR A 935 -43.50 5.60 -2.98
CA THR A 935 -42.80 5.92 -4.23
C THR A 935 -43.30 5.10 -5.41
N SER A 936 -44.18 4.10 -5.19
CA SER A 936 -44.61 3.13 -6.19
C SER A 936 -43.46 2.37 -6.88
N THR A 937 -42.36 2.19 -6.15
CA THR A 937 -41.17 1.48 -6.62
C THR A 937 -40.92 0.20 -5.82
N TYR A 938 -40.23 -0.74 -6.43
CA TYR A 938 -39.63 -1.90 -5.77
C TYR A 938 -38.17 -1.62 -5.49
N LEU A 939 -37.75 -1.78 -4.24
CA LEU A 939 -36.35 -1.88 -3.89
C LEU A 939 -35.91 -3.33 -4.08
N ILE A 940 -34.93 -3.58 -4.93
CA ILE A 940 -34.46 -4.92 -5.29
C ILE A 940 -32.99 -5.08 -4.90
N CYS A 941 -32.69 -6.16 -4.18
CA CYS A 941 -31.33 -6.53 -3.78
C CYS A 941 -30.97 -7.90 -4.36
N GLY A 942 -29.84 -7.95 -5.07
CA GLY A 942 -29.23 -9.18 -5.59
C GLY A 942 -28.17 -9.72 -4.62
N LEU A 943 -28.41 -10.89 -4.05
CA LEU A 943 -27.51 -11.54 -3.10
C LEU A 943 -26.75 -12.69 -3.75
N PRO A 944 -25.43 -12.78 -3.54
CA PRO A 944 -24.62 -13.85 -4.10
C PRO A 944 -25.02 -15.21 -3.50
N LYS A 945 -24.75 -16.29 -4.21
CA LYS A 945 -24.95 -17.65 -3.67
C LYS A 945 -24.12 -17.86 -2.40
N ARG A 946 -24.69 -18.53 -1.40
CA ARG A 946 -23.97 -18.88 -0.16
C ARG A 946 -23.29 -20.24 -0.29
N ARG A 947 -22.13 -20.44 0.36
CA ARG A 947 -21.45 -21.75 0.37
C ARG A 947 -22.15 -22.70 1.32
N LYS A 948 -22.26 -23.98 0.93
CA LYS A 948 -22.35 -25.07 1.91
C LYS A 948 -21.01 -25.13 2.64
N GLN A 949 -21.01 -24.87 3.94
CA GLN A 949 -19.84 -25.05 4.78
C GLN A 949 -19.43 -26.52 4.74
N SER A 950 -18.26 -26.79 4.14
CA SER A 950 -17.76 -28.15 3.93
C SER A 950 -17.21 -28.74 5.22
N LYS A 951 -17.53 -30.01 5.50
CA LYS A 951 -17.03 -30.77 6.66
C LYS A 951 -15.53 -31.10 6.61
N ASN A 952 -14.82 -30.75 5.54
CA ASN A 952 -13.43 -31.16 5.33
C ASN A 952 -12.44 -29.98 5.31
N ASN A 953 -11.55 -29.96 6.31
CA ASN A 953 -10.40 -29.07 6.54
C ASN A 953 -9.29 -29.11 5.45
N LYS A 954 -9.60 -29.34 4.18
CA LYS A 954 -8.61 -29.17 3.10
C LYS A 954 -8.62 -27.71 2.64
N VAL A 955 -7.82 -26.89 3.32
CA VAL A 955 -7.58 -25.45 3.14
C VAL A 955 -6.85 -25.11 1.81
N LYS A 956 -7.06 -25.87 0.73
CA LYS A 956 -6.40 -25.58 -0.57
C LYS A 956 -7.37 -24.86 -1.52
N GLN A 957 -7.13 -23.56 -1.69
CA GLN A 957 -7.63 -22.67 -2.74
C GLN A 957 -9.15 -22.67 -2.98
N GLN A 958 -9.91 -22.06 -2.07
CA GLN A 958 -11.32 -21.77 -2.29
C GLN A 958 -11.50 -20.48 -3.11
N LYS A 959 -12.00 -20.60 -4.35
CA LYS A 959 -12.31 -19.46 -5.25
C LYS A 959 -13.31 -18.49 -4.61
N VAL A 960 -13.01 -17.20 -4.60
CA VAL A 960 -13.90 -16.11 -4.10
C VAL A 960 -15.26 -16.20 -4.82
N ILE A 961 -16.36 -16.02 -4.08
CA ILE A 961 -17.68 -15.93 -4.71
C ILE A 961 -17.91 -14.46 -5.05
N LEU A 962 -18.14 -14.21 -6.33
CA LEU A 962 -18.38 -12.89 -6.88
C LEU A 962 -19.89 -12.69 -7.01
N ASN A 963 -20.36 -11.47 -6.77
CA ASN A 963 -21.75 -11.13 -6.98
C ASN A 963 -21.95 -10.70 -8.43
N ALA A 964 -22.48 -11.60 -9.27
CA ALA A 964 -22.72 -11.32 -10.69
C ALA A 964 -23.93 -10.41 -10.94
N PHE A 965 -24.82 -10.22 -9.94
CA PHE A 965 -26.00 -9.37 -10.12
C PHE A 965 -25.65 -7.92 -10.44
N SER A 966 -24.50 -7.43 -9.98
CA SER A 966 -24.02 -6.08 -10.31
C SER A 966 -23.97 -5.84 -11.82
N VAL A 967 -23.36 -6.78 -12.55
CA VAL A 967 -23.19 -6.69 -14.01
C VAL A 967 -24.49 -7.02 -14.72
N LEU A 968 -25.23 -8.01 -14.23
CA LEU A 968 -26.50 -8.42 -14.84
C LEU A 968 -27.56 -7.32 -14.79
N PHE A 969 -27.65 -6.58 -13.69
CA PHE A 969 -28.62 -5.49 -13.57
C PHE A 969 -28.32 -4.36 -14.55
N GLU A 970 -27.04 -4.01 -14.70
CA GLU A 970 -26.62 -3.01 -15.68
C GLU A 970 -26.90 -3.46 -17.11
N LYS A 971 -26.53 -4.69 -17.47
CA LYS A 971 -26.77 -5.25 -18.80
C LYS A 971 -28.26 -5.30 -19.16
N VAL A 972 -29.11 -5.80 -18.25
CA VAL A 972 -30.56 -5.92 -18.50
C VAL A 972 -31.22 -4.54 -18.61
N THR A 973 -30.80 -3.57 -17.81
CA THR A 973 -31.35 -2.21 -17.87
C THR A 973 -30.99 -1.50 -19.18
N GLN A 974 -29.78 -1.72 -19.70
CA GLN A 974 -29.35 -1.23 -21.01
C GLN A 974 -30.09 -1.92 -22.16
N GLU A 975 -30.17 -3.25 -22.16
CA GLU A 975 -30.82 -4.03 -23.24
C GLU A 975 -32.32 -3.76 -23.35
N ILE A 976 -33.04 -3.67 -22.22
CA ILE A 976 -34.51 -3.51 -22.20
C ILE A 976 -34.91 -2.03 -22.10
N SER A 977 -33.94 -1.12 -21.95
CA SER A 977 -34.19 0.33 -21.79
C SER A 977 -35.18 0.65 -20.66
N ILE A 978 -35.03 -0.04 -19.52
CA ILE A 978 -35.88 0.15 -18.33
C ILE A 978 -35.36 1.34 -17.52
N GLN A 979 -36.27 2.20 -17.03
CA GLN A 979 -35.92 3.27 -16.10
C GLN A 979 -35.65 2.71 -14.70
N ALA A 980 -34.43 2.25 -14.47
CA ALA A 980 -33.92 1.82 -13.17
C ALA A 980 -33.10 2.91 -12.49
N ARG A 981 -33.23 3.05 -11.17
CA ARG A 981 -32.34 3.89 -10.39
C ARG A 981 -31.24 3.03 -9.75
N MET A 982 -30.02 3.18 -10.25
CA MET A 982 -28.81 2.49 -9.81
C MET A 982 -27.88 3.45 -9.04
N ASP A 983 -28.40 4.03 -7.95
CA ASP A 983 -27.71 5.10 -7.20
C ASP A 983 -26.86 4.56 -6.03
N SER A 984 -27.09 3.31 -5.60
CA SER A 984 -26.40 2.72 -4.46
C SER A 984 -24.92 2.47 -4.76
N PHE A 985 -24.06 2.66 -3.75
CA PHE A 985 -22.65 2.24 -3.84
C PHE A 985 -22.48 0.74 -4.05
N GLN A 986 -23.47 -0.06 -3.61
CA GLN A 986 -23.58 -1.46 -3.96
C GLN A 986 -24.40 -1.59 -5.25
N SER A 987 -23.73 -1.87 -6.36
CA SER A 987 -24.34 -2.07 -7.69
C SER A 987 -25.39 -3.19 -7.75
N ALA A 988 -25.37 -4.10 -6.78
CA ALA A 988 -26.38 -5.15 -6.63
C ALA A 988 -27.69 -4.69 -5.95
N ILE A 989 -27.89 -3.38 -5.76
CA ILE A 989 -29.12 -2.79 -5.22
C ILE A 989 -29.67 -1.77 -6.21
N ILE A 990 -30.93 -1.95 -6.62
CA ILE A 990 -31.61 -1.10 -7.60
C ILE A 990 -33.03 -0.75 -7.15
N GLU A 991 -33.54 0.40 -7.58
CA GLU A 991 -34.95 0.74 -7.46
C GLU A 991 -35.62 0.70 -8.84
N LEU A 992 -36.71 -0.07 -8.96
CA LEU A 992 -37.49 -0.21 -10.19
C LEU A 992 -38.93 0.27 -9.98
N ARG A 993 -39.59 0.74 -11.05
CA ARG A 993 -41.04 0.99 -11.01
C ARG A 993 -41.81 -0.31 -11.02
N LYS A 994 -43.01 -0.30 -10.42
CA LYS A 994 -43.92 -1.46 -10.38
C LYS A 994 -44.25 -2.02 -11.77
N GLU A 995 -44.39 -1.15 -12.76
CA GLU A 995 -44.74 -1.51 -14.15
C GLU A 995 -43.61 -2.24 -14.89
N ASP A 996 -42.36 -2.00 -14.52
CA ASP A 996 -41.19 -2.54 -15.22
C ASP A 996 -40.64 -3.82 -14.57
N LEU A 997 -41.11 -4.18 -13.38
CA LEU A 997 -40.61 -5.34 -12.62
C LEU A 997 -40.73 -6.65 -13.41
N THR A 998 -41.85 -6.90 -14.09
CA THR A 998 -42.05 -8.15 -14.83
C THR A 998 -41.10 -8.25 -16.02
N LYS A 999 -40.98 -7.16 -16.80
CA LYS A 999 -40.04 -7.09 -17.93
C LYS A 999 -38.60 -7.29 -17.48
N PHE A 1000 -38.24 -6.70 -16.34
CA PHE A 1000 -36.91 -6.85 -15.76
C PHE A 1000 -36.62 -8.28 -15.32
N LEU A 1001 -37.58 -8.94 -14.66
CA LEU A 1001 -37.42 -10.33 -14.24
C LEU A 1001 -37.33 -11.28 -15.44
N ASP A 1002 -38.11 -11.04 -16.50
CA ASP A 1002 -38.04 -11.82 -17.74
C ASP A 1002 -36.71 -11.59 -18.48
N GLY A 1003 -36.15 -10.38 -18.40
CA GLY A 1003 -34.82 -10.06 -18.93
C GLY A 1003 -33.66 -10.72 -18.19
N LEU A 1004 -33.83 -10.99 -16.90
CA LEU A 1004 -32.81 -11.64 -16.06
C LEU A 1004 -32.74 -13.17 -16.25
N THR A 1005 -33.82 -13.80 -16.70
CA THR A 1005 -33.91 -15.26 -16.89
C THR A 1005 -33.33 -15.69 -18.22
#